data_AF-A0AAW4UNQ7-F1
#
_entry.id   AF-A0AAW4UNQ7-F1
#
_cell.length_a   1.000
_cell.length_b   1.000
_cell.length_c   1.000
_cell.angle_alpha   90.00
_cell.angle_beta   90.00
_cell.angle_gamma   90.00
#
_symmetry.space_group_name_H-M   'P 1'
#
loop_
_entity.id
_entity.type
_entity.pdbx_description
1 polymer ?
#
loop_
_entity_poly.entity_id
_entity_poly.type
_entity_poly.pdbx_seq_one_letter_code
_entity_poly.pdbx_strand_id
1 'polypeptide(L)'
;MKQTKVTEWIISGNPEQYNVVDAFHNLHRVDWAQKANMTAGDIVYIYVSGNVKAIKFKCRVNKADLDESDIDDREYDLSGQFDGTAGRYMELELLEEYVGDEYSREELMKHGFRSPQGPIRMPESVKQYLESISVFEHRYPVNTAVWIATALLSAESFDSNPVCSKKDMYFKQTAIIQRAQKLAESSVANARCSQWCCADNDNSSNNYLRGDSEENSSLRRLSLLDEFPEKTHPEGLNMADELTMNGNKITMEELFYFVREQYPTIIGNDSKIDYIGVLDYLRDNTDVPYSKPDAPGLAAEEVSRLLEVKKKGQNAIAELKKMAEAFAVRFKLEKCMSMSWLDGSNTKTRRYLWAPLKYGKYADNPVSVSVFVEKRNSDTCYRVSLEIKNDGDDKDIMKQYHSHLDIPLNVAAGLVYVSVSGSNEWGTPDILNKTQDEIKQEVESGKLKKVQICKYIDRKPDETNAYYHTEITKAIAAILPYYDHVLGIEKIEYYPSLAEYDPGITAEEYERILGDENIVKSAWLDTLHYLYLMGGIGTCKQIANKYGNGAAHYNTNAINVAKAVHKETNCPLCARDTGENQYWPVLFYGRDLADSADGVFSYKMREPLMEAIKALEERGVFQEMKEANKEFDKNLILYGPPGTGKTYNSATYAVAICDGKSVDELTDYDAVMKRYNELKKAGRIAFTTFHQSYGYEEFIEGIKPIIDENKQDIGYTIEPGVFKEFCENARSIVRTKNGDSIDAGARIWKLTIMNGDLNQVKQECFEENNVRMGFDIDSDEARSFVEDVKLGDIILSFKTRKTIDGIAIVTDEAAELQDKSMYKTARAVKWLAKNIDEDITDINNGKLLHRMTFAKVPNMNVKDVIKLAEKVNPGLESTVIEENTEPHVFIIDEINRGNISKIFGELITLIESTKRAGMSESASAILPYSGDEFSVPSNVYILGTMNTADRSIALMDTALRRRFQFIEMMPDSDVLRKIHADKVEDLDVAAMLDKINERITFLYDREHTIGHAFFTGLKDDASLSKLQSIFEKSVIPLLQEYFYEDYQKIQLVLGDNAKSDDSLKFILDEKVVAKNIFKGNVEDVIDLPEKRYSINNVAFGNINSYKEIL
;
A
#
# COMPACT_ATOMS: atom_id res chain seq x y z
N MET A 1 31.72 12.83 25.04
CA MET A 1 31.05 13.34 26.25
C MET A 1 30.06 12.28 26.71
N LYS A 2 30.12 11.81 27.97
CA LYS A 2 29.08 10.92 28.52
C LYS A 2 27.78 11.74 28.56
N GLN A 3 26.76 11.37 27.78
CA GLN A 3 25.42 11.93 27.95
C GLN A 3 24.96 11.63 29.38
N THR A 4 24.83 12.67 30.20
CA THR A 4 24.21 12.58 31.51
C THR A 4 22.75 12.18 31.28
N LYS A 5 22.35 11.02 31.81
CA LYS A 5 21.00 10.48 31.65
C LYS A 5 20.00 11.43 32.31
N VAL A 6 19.17 12.10 31.51
CA VAL A 6 18.09 12.98 31.99
C VAL A 6 17.17 12.15 32.88
N THR A 7 16.92 12.64 34.10
CA THR A 7 16.02 11.98 35.02
C THR A 7 14.65 12.64 35.02
N GLU A 8 13.59 11.82 35.06
CA GLU A 8 12.22 12.27 35.28
C GLU A 8 11.74 12.02 36.72
N TRP A 9 11.06 13.01 37.28
CA TRP A 9 10.56 13.03 38.65
C TRP A 9 9.08 13.40 38.69
N ILE A 10 8.38 12.97 39.74
CA ILE A 10 7.06 13.47 40.10
C ILE A 10 7.12 14.13 41.48
N ILE A 11 6.58 15.34 41.58
CA ILE A 11 6.41 16.09 42.84
C ILE A 11 4.94 16.42 43.08
N SER A 12 4.59 16.73 44.33
CA SER A 12 3.23 17.12 44.73
C SER A 12 3.17 18.62 45.00
N GLY A 13 2.20 19.31 44.39
CA GLY A 13 1.86 20.70 44.68
C GLY A 13 0.48 20.79 45.33
N ASN A 14 0.32 21.63 46.36
CA ASN A 14 -0.99 21.93 46.94
C ASN A 14 -1.39 23.37 46.62
N PRO A 15 -2.42 23.59 45.76
CA PRO A 15 -2.90 24.92 45.38
C PRO A 15 -3.31 25.80 46.57
N GLU A 16 -3.73 25.19 47.69
CA GLU A 16 -4.13 25.94 48.89
C GLU A 16 -2.94 26.47 49.70
N GLN A 17 -1.73 25.96 49.45
CA GLN A 17 -0.50 26.39 50.12
C GLN A 17 0.35 27.28 49.21
N TYR A 18 0.51 26.86 47.96
CA TYR A 18 1.17 27.64 46.92
C TYR A 18 0.32 27.55 45.66
N ASN A 19 -0.09 28.71 45.12
CA ASN A 19 -0.98 28.77 43.97
C ASN A 19 -0.22 28.48 42.66
N VAL A 20 0.18 27.21 42.51
CA VAL A 20 1.00 26.72 41.40
C VAL A 20 0.39 26.97 40.02
N VAL A 21 -0.94 27.00 39.94
CA VAL A 21 -1.65 27.20 38.67
C VAL A 21 -1.48 28.64 38.20
N ASP A 22 -1.84 29.61 39.04
CA ASP A 22 -1.71 31.02 38.68
C ASP A 22 -0.23 31.44 38.56
N ALA A 23 0.66 30.84 39.37
CA ALA A 23 2.10 31.08 39.29
C ALA A 23 2.66 30.69 37.91
N PHE A 24 2.36 29.49 37.40
CA PHE A 24 2.80 29.09 36.06
C PHE A 24 2.13 29.88 34.94
N HIS A 25 0.83 30.21 35.08
CA HIS A 25 0.12 31.02 34.07
C HIS A 25 0.69 32.44 33.95
N ASN A 26 1.14 33.03 35.06
CA ASN A 26 1.68 34.39 35.07
C ASN A 26 3.18 34.46 34.79
N LEU A 27 3.98 33.55 35.37
CA LEU A 27 5.44 33.64 35.35
C LEU A 27 6.11 32.68 34.37
N HIS A 28 5.44 31.59 33.95
CA HIS A 28 5.96 30.49 33.12
C HIS A 28 7.18 29.75 33.68
N ARG A 29 7.75 30.26 34.77
CA ARG A 29 8.80 29.66 35.60
C ARG A 29 8.43 29.88 37.07
N VAL A 30 8.75 28.93 37.93
CA VAL A 30 8.50 29.02 39.37
C VAL A 30 9.69 28.46 40.14
N ASP A 31 9.89 28.97 41.35
CA ASP A 31 10.90 28.46 42.27
C ASP A 31 10.27 27.42 43.20
N TRP A 32 10.92 26.26 43.32
CA TRP A 32 10.38 25.11 44.05
C TRP A 32 11.42 24.56 45.03
N ALA A 33 10.98 24.12 46.21
CA ALA A 33 11.90 23.53 47.18
C ALA A 33 12.54 22.24 46.67
N GLN A 34 13.88 22.19 46.68
CA GLN A 34 14.64 21.07 46.15
C GLN A 34 14.87 19.99 47.22
N LYS A 35 13.85 19.13 47.40
CA LYS A 35 13.84 18.04 48.40
C LYS A 35 14.55 16.75 47.93
N ALA A 36 15.01 16.71 46.69
CA ALA A 36 15.78 15.60 46.09
C ALA A 36 16.96 16.14 45.27
N ASN A 37 17.99 15.33 45.03
CA ASN A 37 19.15 15.72 44.21
C ASN A 37 18.81 15.73 42.71
N MET A 38 17.95 16.66 42.30
CA MET A 38 17.65 16.98 40.91
C MET A 38 18.76 17.89 40.36
N THR A 39 19.09 17.74 39.08
CA THR A 39 20.10 18.58 38.41
C THR A 39 19.47 19.37 37.26
N ALA A 40 20.09 20.48 36.87
CA ALA A 40 19.65 21.23 35.69
C ALA A 40 19.56 20.29 34.45
N GLY A 41 18.41 20.32 33.78
CA GLY A 41 18.06 19.42 32.68
C GLY A 41 17.17 18.24 33.06
N ASP A 42 16.96 17.94 34.34
CA ASP A 42 15.96 16.95 34.77
C ASP A 42 14.53 17.42 34.45
N ILE A 43 13.62 16.47 34.29
CA ILE A 43 12.20 16.71 34.02
C ILE A 43 11.38 16.45 35.27
N VAL A 44 10.43 17.32 35.57
CA VAL A 44 9.60 17.28 36.77
C VAL A 44 8.12 17.35 36.39
N TYR A 45 7.34 16.37 36.81
CA TYR A 45 5.90 16.34 36.68
C TYR A 45 5.25 16.75 38.00
N ILE A 46 4.35 17.73 37.95
CA ILE A 46 3.68 18.26 39.15
C ILE A 46 2.29 17.66 39.23
N TYR A 47 2.10 16.80 40.23
CA TYR A 47 0.79 16.33 40.66
C TYR A 47 0.14 17.38 41.55
N VAL A 48 -0.95 17.98 41.08
CA VAL A 48 -1.69 19.00 41.81
C VAL A 48 -2.73 18.32 42.68
N SER A 49 -2.54 18.43 44.00
CA SER A 49 -3.38 17.85 45.04
C SER A 49 -4.62 18.72 45.34
N GLY A 50 -5.42 18.36 46.36
CA GLY A 50 -6.65 19.07 46.69
C GLY A 50 -7.83 18.69 45.77
N ASN A 51 -8.45 19.69 45.14
CA ASN A 51 -9.61 19.51 44.24
C ASN A 51 -9.23 19.07 42.82
N VAL A 52 -7.96 19.24 42.42
CA VAL A 52 -7.51 18.96 41.04
C VAL A 52 -7.19 17.48 40.85
N LYS A 53 -6.49 16.86 41.81
CA LYS A 53 -6.12 15.43 41.85
C LYS A 53 -5.65 14.89 40.49
N ALA A 54 -4.71 15.58 39.83
CA ALA A 54 -4.20 15.20 38.52
C ALA A 54 -2.74 15.63 38.36
N ILE A 55 -1.99 14.97 37.48
CA ILE A 55 -0.73 15.55 36.97
C ILE A 55 -1.11 16.70 36.05
N LYS A 56 -0.61 17.90 36.33
CA LYS A 56 -0.99 19.13 35.61
C LYS A 56 0.12 19.80 34.84
N PHE A 57 1.36 19.70 35.32
CA PHE A 57 2.47 20.40 34.69
C PHE A 57 3.63 19.44 34.48
N LYS A 58 4.28 19.55 33.32
CA LYS A 58 5.60 19.00 33.04
C LYS A 58 6.56 20.16 32.92
N CYS A 59 7.66 20.09 33.65
CA CYS A 59 8.61 21.17 33.80
C CYS A 59 10.03 20.67 33.56
N ARG A 60 10.94 21.58 33.19
CA ARG A 60 12.38 21.35 33.18
C ARG A 60 13.01 22.05 34.38
N VAL A 61 13.94 21.38 35.06
CA VAL A 61 14.80 22.05 36.04
C VAL A 61 15.79 22.94 35.29
N ASN A 62 15.60 24.25 35.35
CA ASN A 62 16.48 25.21 34.67
C ASN A 62 17.73 25.50 35.52
N LYS A 63 17.54 25.67 36.83
CA LYS A 63 18.62 25.85 37.82
C LYS A 63 18.33 25.02 39.07
N ALA A 64 19.37 24.46 39.67
CA ALA A 64 19.31 23.72 40.93
C ALA A 64 20.23 24.39 41.97
N ASP A 65 19.99 24.11 43.25
CA ASP A 65 20.74 24.63 44.40
C ASP A 65 20.72 26.18 44.51
N LEU A 66 19.55 26.79 44.28
CA LEU A 66 19.32 28.24 44.45
C LEU A 66 19.25 28.66 45.92
N ASP A 67 19.75 29.87 46.19
CA ASP A 67 19.68 30.54 47.50
C ASP A 67 18.33 31.27 47.68
N GLU A 68 17.92 31.48 48.94
CA GLU A 68 16.62 32.08 49.27
C GLU A 68 16.43 33.52 48.73
N SER A 69 17.54 34.23 48.47
CA SER A 69 17.53 35.59 47.92
C SER A 69 17.11 35.65 46.45
N ASP A 70 17.14 34.51 45.75
CA ASP A 70 16.90 34.45 44.30
C ASP A 70 15.46 34.06 43.94
N ILE A 71 14.61 33.83 44.96
CA ILE A 71 13.20 33.42 44.80
C ILE A 71 12.34 34.64 44.41
N ASP A 72 11.76 34.62 43.21
CA ASP A 72 11.00 35.76 42.65
C ASP A 72 9.47 35.56 42.62
N ASP A 73 8.97 34.39 43.03
CA ASP A 73 7.56 33.99 42.97
C ASP A 73 6.83 33.94 44.33
N ARG A 74 7.41 34.58 45.37
CA ARG A 74 6.87 34.57 46.75
C ARG A 74 5.44 35.08 46.88
N GLU A 75 4.94 35.86 45.92
CA GLU A 75 3.56 36.35 45.92
C GLU A 75 2.51 35.24 45.78
N TYR A 76 2.90 34.06 45.27
CA TYR A 76 2.02 32.90 45.10
C TYR A 76 2.04 31.93 46.30
N ASP A 77 2.88 32.18 47.33
CA ASP A 77 2.80 31.47 48.62
C ASP A 77 1.64 32.01 49.47
N LEU A 78 0.55 31.25 49.52
CA LEU A 78 -0.66 31.60 50.25
C LEU A 78 -0.58 31.25 51.73
N SER A 79 0.29 30.32 52.10
CA SER A 79 0.37 29.78 53.46
C SER A 79 1.30 30.56 54.38
N GLY A 80 2.22 31.36 53.82
CA GLY A 80 3.33 31.98 54.55
C GLY A 80 4.27 30.96 55.20
N GLN A 81 4.08 29.67 54.91
CA GLN A 81 4.92 28.54 55.27
C GLN A 81 5.58 27.98 54.01
N PHE A 82 6.12 28.86 53.15
CA PHE A 82 6.99 28.41 52.07
C PHE A 82 8.02 27.41 52.60
N ASP A 83 8.24 26.40 51.80
CA ASP A 83 8.30 25.01 52.22
C ASP A 83 9.49 24.74 53.14
N GLY A 84 9.21 24.60 54.44
CA GLY A 84 10.12 24.40 55.57
C GLY A 84 11.59 24.04 55.30
N THR A 85 12.51 24.82 55.89
CA THR A 85 13.89 24.47 56.31
C THR A 85 14.78 23.69 55.32
N ALA A 86 14.49 23.66 54.02
CA ALA A 86 15.22 22.83 53.06
C ALA A 86 16.58 23.41 52.65
N GLY A 87 16.77 24.73 52.80
CA GLY A 87 18.04 25.42 52.54
C GLY A 87 18.50 25.43 51.08
N ARG A 88 17.73 24.87 50.12
CA ARG A 88 18.05 24.80 48.69
C ARG A 88 16.77 24.79 47.84
N TYR A 89 16.74 25.60 46.79
CA TYR A 89 15.62 25.74 45.84
C TYR A 89 16.04 25.38 44.41
N MET A 90 15.06 25.22 43.52
CA MET A 90 15.28 24.99 42.08
C MET A 90 14.27 25.80 41.25
N GLU A 91 14.71 26.31 40.11
CA GLU A 91 13.84 27.01 39.15
C GLU A 91 13.28 25.98 38.16
N LEU A 92 11.96 25.87 38.12
CA LEU A 92 11.22 25.00 37.20
C LEU A 92 10.63 25.84 36.06
N GLU A 93 11.03 25.53 34.83
CA GLU A 93 10.47 26.10 33.61
C GLU A 93 9.33 25.21 33.10
N LEU A 94 8.16 25.77 32.81
CA LEU A 94 7.03 25.02 32.26
C LEU A 94 7.34 24.53 30.85
N LEU A 95 7.14 23.24 30.60
CA LEU A 95 7.21 22.63 29.26
C LEU A 95 5.83 22.33 28.68
N GLU A 96 4.93 21.80 29.52
CA GLU A 96 3.63 21.30 29.07
C GLU A 96 2.61 21.38 30.21
N GLU A 97 1.38 21.78 29.88
CA GLU A 97 0.23 21.72 30.80
C GLU A 97 -0.74 20.62 30.36
N TYR A 98 -1.09 19.74 31.28
CA TYR A 98 -1.97 18.60 31.05
C TYR A 98 -3.43 18.91 31.42
N VAL A 99 -4.34 18.65 30.48
CA VAL A 99 -5.78 18.93 30.60
C VAL A 99 -6.56 17.70 30.16
N GLY A 100 -7.39 17.15 31.05
CA GLY A 100 -8.22 15.98 30.78
C GLY A 100 -8.30 15.03 31.97
N ASP A 101 -9.27 14.12 31.93
CA ASP A 101 -9.51 13.12 32.99
C ASP A 101 -8.49 11.98 32.93
N GLU A 102 -7.81 11.82 31.79
CA GLU A 102 -6.73 10.85 31.56
C GLU A 102 -5.48 11.13 32.42
N TYR A 103 -5.28 12.38 32.85
CA TYR A 103 -4.22 12.75 33.79
C TYR A 103 -4.68 12.72 35.25
N SER A 104 -5.92 12.30 35.50
CA SER A 104 -6.48 12.22 36.84
C SER A 104 -5.82 11.13 37.67
N ARG A 105 -5.87 11.30 38.99
CA ARG A 105 -5.35 10.32 39.96
C ARG A 105 -5.97 8.94 39.76
N GLU A 106 -7.26 8.88 39.43
CA GLU A 106 -7.99 7.62 39.26
C GLU A 106 -7.45 6.85 38.06
N GLU A 107 -7.24 7.54 36.94
CA GLU A 107 -6.73 6.94 35.72
C GLU A 107 -5.25 6.57 35.87
N LEU A 108 -4.42 7.49 36.36
CA LEU A 108 -3.00 7.24 36.56
C LEU A 108 -2.75 6.06 37.52
N MET A 109 -3.62 5.82 38.51
CA MET A 109 -3.50 4.68 39.44
C MET A 109 -3.59 3.34 38.72
N LYS A 110 -4.36 3.24 37.63
CA LYS A 110 -4.44 2.02 36.81
C LYS A 110 -3.09 1.69 36.16
N HIS A 111 -2.26 2.71 35.95
CA HIS A 111 -0.93 2.61 35.35
C HIS A 111 0.21 2.67 36.37
N GLY A 112 -0.08 2.35 37.64
CA GLY A 112 0.95 2.20 38.69
C GLY A 112 1.35 3.51 39.38
N PHE A 113 0.64 4.61 39.14
CA PHE A 113 0.85 5.87 39.86
C PHE A 113 0.47 5.74 41.33
N ARG A 114 1.26 6.36 42.21
CA ARG A 114 0.93 6.54 43.63
C ARG A 114 1.15 8.00 43.99
N SER A 115 0.18 8.60 44.67
CA SER A 115 0.27 10.00 45.10
C SER A 115 1.54 10.24 45.93
N PRO A 116 2.46 11.12 45.48
CA PRO A 116 3.73 11.32 46.14
C PRO A 116 3.56 12.00 47.51
N GLN A 117 4.18 11.44 48.55
CA GLN A 117 4.37 12.10 49.86
C GLN A 117 5.65 12.95 49.90
N GLY A 118 6.47 12.85 48.85
CA GLY A 118 7.71 13.58 48.57
C GLY A 118 8.15 13.28 47.12
N PRO A 119 9.24 13.88 46.60
CA PRO A 119 9.66 13.64 45.23
C PRO A 119 9.93 12.14 44.95
N ILE A 120 9.32 11.59 43.91
CA ILE A 120 9.52 10.21 43.47
C ILE A 120 10.06 10.18 42.04
N ARG A 121 10.80 9.13 41.68
CA ARG A 121 11.17 8.89 40.27
C ARG A 121 9.90 8.54 39.48
N MET A 122 9.83 9.02 38.23
CA MET A 122 8.75 8.65 37.33
C MET A 122 8.71 7.12 37.16
N PRO A 123 7.60 6.44 37.53
CA PRO A 123 7.45 5.01 37.26
C PRO A 123 7.35 4.77 35.75
N GLU A 124 8.07 3.78 35.24
CA GLU A 124 8.11 3.48 33.80
C GLU A 124 6.71 3.23 33.20
N SER A 125 5.82 2.58 33.96
CA SER A 125 4.44 2.32 33.53
C SER A 125 3.59 3.59 33.42
N VAL A 126 3.82 4.58 34.30
CA VAL A 126 3.16 5.89 34.23
C VAL A 126 3.75 6.71 33.10
N LYS A 127 5.06 6.62 32.90
CA LYS A 127 5.76 7.26 31.78
C LYS A 127 5.21 6.78 30.44
N GLN A 128 5.19 5.47 30.22
CA GLN A 128 4.67 4.87 28.98
C GLN A 128 3.21 5.23 28.74
N TYR A 129 2.40 5.35 29.80
CA TYR A 129 1.02 5.80 29.69
C TYR A 129 0.89 7.28 29.32
N LEU A 130 1.66 8.16 29.95
CA LEU A 130 1.68 9.58 29.59
C LEU A 130 2.23 9.78 28.16
N GLU A 131 3.21 8.98 27.76
CA GLU A 131 3.73 8.96 26.39
C GLU A 131 2.72 8.39 25.38
N SER A 132 1.91 7.39 25.76
CA SER A 132 0.91 6.80 24.86
C SER A 132 -0.29 7.72 24.62
N ILE A 133 -0.66 8.55 25.60
CA ILE A 133 -1.66 9.61 25.40
C ILE A 133 -1.12 10.69 24.44
N SER A 134 0.19 10.92 24.43
CA SER A 134 0.84 11.96 23.62
C SER A 134 1.03 11.61 22.12
N VAL A 135 0.56 10.45 21.65
CA VAL A 135 0.78 9.95 20.28
C VAL A 135 -0.22 10.51 19.23
N PHE A 136 -1.23 11.28 19.64
CA PHE A 136 -2.01 12.07 18.67
C PHE A 136 -1.24 13.34 18.33
N GLU A 137 -0.51 13.34 17.21
CA GLU A 137 0.05 14.57 16.64
C GLU A 137 -1.07 15.60 16.45
N HIS A 138 -0.96 16.70 17.17
CA HIS A 138 -1.86 17.82 17.10
C HIS A 138 -1.58 18.62 15.80
N ARG A 139 -2.16 18.18 14.66
CA ARG A 139 -1.73 18.57 13.30
C ARG A 139 -2.36 19.84 12.72
N TYR A 140 -3.50 20.32 13.23
CA TYR A 140 -4.23 21.41 12.58
C TYR A 140 -4.35 22.66 13.45
N PRO A 141 -4.31 23.87 12.87
CA PRO A 141 -4.67 25.09 13.57
C PRO A 141 -6.05 24.97 14.23
N VAL A 142 -6.21 25.56 15.41
CA VAL A 142 -7.42 25.41 16.26
C VAL A 142 -8.72 25.62 15.48
N ASN A 143 -8.78 26.61 14.59
CA ASN A 143 -9.99 26.87 13.81
C ASN A 143 -10.26 25.77 12.79
N THR A 144 -9.21 25.32 12.10
CA THR A 144 -9.27 24.25 11.09
C THR A 144 -9.67 22.92 11.74
N ALA A 145 -9.15 22.63 12.93
CA ALA A 145 -9.55 21.46 13.72
C ALA A 145 -11.04 21.49 14.11
N VAL A 146 -11.59 22.67 14.44
CA VAL A 146 -13.04 22.86 14.71
C VAL A 146 -13.89 22.57 13.47
N TRP A 147 -13.41 22.97 12.28
CA TRP A 147 -14.08 22.66 11.02
C TRP A 147 -14.05 21.17 10.72
N ILE A 148 -12.86 20.54 10.75
CA ILE A 148 -12.66 19.11 10.48
C ILE A 148 -13.51 18.27 11.45
N ALA A 149 -13.51 18.61 12.74
CA ALA A 149 -14.32 17.93 13.75
C ALA A 149 -15.81 17.95 13.43
N THR A 150 -16.33 19.09 12.95
CA THR A 150 -17.75 19.24 12.62
C THR A 150 -18.09 18.54 11.29
N ALA A 151 -17.16 18.55 10.33
CA ALA A 151 -17.29 17.81 9.09
C ALA A 151 -17.34 16.29 9.33
N LEU A 152 -16.45 15.76 10.19
CA LEU A 152 -16.45 14.35 10.59
C LEU A 152 -17.76 13.96 11.27
N LEU A 153 -18.23 14.73 12.25
CA LEU A 153 -19.51 14.46 12.92
C LEU A 153 -20.69 14.45 11.92
N SER A 154 -20.66 15.32 10.92
CA SER A 154 -21.67 15.37 9.86
C SER A 154 -21.61 14.13 8.95
N ALA A 155 -20.42 13.71 8.55
CA ALA A 155 -20.19 12.52 7.74
C ALA A 155 -20.59 11.23 8.48
N GLU A 156 -20.23 11.11 9.76
CA GLU A 156 -20.61 9.99 10.65
C GLU A 156 -22.14 9.88 10.76
N SER A 157 -22.83 11.01 10.87
CA SER A 157 -24.29 11.06 10.96
C SER A 157 -24.96 10.66 9.63
N PHE A 158 -24.35 10.99 8.49
CA PHE A 158 -24.82 10.58 7.17
C PHE A 158 -24.59 9.09 6.89
N ASP A 159 -23.41 8.58 7.24
CA ASP A 159 -23.03 7.17 7.07
C ASP A 159 -23.93 6.25 7.91
N SER A 160 -24.20 6.65 9.16
CA SER A 160 -25.06 5.90 10.08
C SER A 160 -26.54 5.91 9.69
N ASN A 161 -27.00 6.96 9.02
CA ASN A 161 -28.39 7.10 8.59
C ASN A 161 -28.48 7.77 7.21
N PRO A 162 -28.57 6.98 6.12
CA PRO A 162 -28.70 7.48 4.76
C PRO A 162 -30.03 8.21 4.47
N VAL A 163 -30.90 8.45 5.45
CA VAL A 163 -32.16 9.24 5.35
C VAL A 163 -32.10 10.46 6.28
N CYS A 164 -30.92 10.84 6.78
CA CYS A 164 -30.74 11.98 7.66
C CYS A 164 -31.20 13.31 7.01
N SER A 165 -31.68 14.20 7.86
CA SER A 165 -32.24 15.52 7.56
C SER A 165 -31.34 16.63 8.10
N LYS A 166 -31.64 17.90 7.75
CA LYS A 166 -30.96 19.08 8.33
C LYS A 166 -30.91 19.02 9.87
N LYS A 167 -31.93 18.47 10.54
CA LYS A 167 -31.99 18.38 12.00
C LYS A 167 -30.91 17.46 12.59
N ASP A 168 -30.50 16.46 11.84
CA ASP A 168 -29.51 15.45 12.27
C ASP A 168 -28.07 15.96 12.14
N MET A 169 -27.87 17.14 11.52
CA MET A 169 -26.56 17.75 11.29
C MET A 169 -26.20 18.84 12.33
N TYR A 170 -26.98 18.94 13.41
CA TYR A 170 -26.74 19.89 14.50
C TYR A 170 -26.09 19.21 15.69
N PHE A 171 -24.93 19.71 16.11
CA PHE A 171 -24.14 19.16 17.18
C PHE A 171 -24.00 20.14 18.35
N LYS A 172 -23.85 19.60 19.56
CA LYS A 172 -23.52 20.41 20.74
C LYS A 172 -22.08 20.93 20.61
N GLN A 173 -21.85 22.17 21.01
CA GLN A 173 -20.50 22.76 21.03
C GLN A 173 -19.50 21.90 21.82
N THR A 174 -19.93 21.26 22.90
CA THR A 174 -19.07 20.35 23.69
C THR A 174 -18.57 19.16 22.89
N ALA A 175 -19.40 18.58 22.01
CA ALA A 175 -19.00 17.46 21.16
C ALA A 175 -18.01 17.91 20.08
N ILE A 176 -18.27 19.07 19.46
CA ILE A 176 -17.35 19.68 18.48
C ILE A 176 -15.99 19.97 19.14
N ILE A 177 -15.97 20.56 20.35
CA ILE A 177 -14.75 20.88 21.09
C ILE A 177 -13.98 19.60 21.45
N GLN A 178 -14.66 18.58 21.99
CA GLN A 178 -14.02 17.30 22.34
C GLN A 178 -13.37 16.64 21.12
N ARG A 179 -14.02 16.70 19.96
CA ARG A 179 -13.50 16.13 18.71
C ARG A 179 -12.37 16.99 18.13
N ALA A 180 -12.50 18.32 18.18
CA ALA A 180 -11.47 19.26 17.71
C ALA A 180 -10.22 19.25 18.60
N GLN A 181 -10.36 19.02 19.91
CA GLN A 181 -9.25 18.96 20.87
C GLN A 181 -8.26 17.84 20.53
N LYS A 182 -8.72 16.77 19.87
CA LYS A 182 -7.89 15.66 19.40
C LYS A 182 -7.16 15.94 18.08
N LEU A 183 -7.50 17.04 17.41
CA LEU A 183 -7.00 17.41 16.08
C LEU A 183 -6.18 18.72 16.10
N ALA A 184 -6.41 19.57 17.10
CA ALA A 184 -5.89 20.93 17.17
C ALA A 184 -4.51 21.01 17.80
N GLU A 185 -3.58 21.80 17.23
CA GLU A 185 -2.24 22.12 17.75
C GLU A 185 -2.19 22.72 19.17
N SER A 186 -3.34 23.17 19.69
CA SER A 186 -3.46 23.78 21.02
C SER A 186 -4.88 23.64 21.58
N SER A 187 -5.09 24.07 22.85
CA SER A 187 -6.38 23.96 23.53
C SER A 187 -7.51 24.69 22.78
N VAL A 188 -8.64 23.99 22.58
CA VAL A 188 -9.83 24.51 21.91
C VAL A 188 -10.80 25.09 22.95
N ALA A 189 -10.75 26.41 23.14
CA ALA A 189 -11.65 27.10 24.07
C ALA A 189 -13.09 27.21 23.55
N ASN A 190 -14.08 27.23 24.45
CA ASN A 190 -15.50 27.38 24.10
C ASN A 190 -15.80 28.71 23.35
N ALA A 191 -15.12 29.79 23.73
CA ALA A 191 -15.20 31.07 23.02
C ALA A 191 -14.80 30.96 21.53
N ARG A 192 -13.93 30.00 21.19
CA ARG A 192 -13.45 29.81 19.82
C ARG A 192 -14.57 29.31 18.89
N CYS A 193 -15.29 28.27 19.31
CA CYS A 193 -16.42 27.73 18.55
C CYS A 193 -17.58 28.72 18.43
N SER A 194 -17.83 29.53 19.46
CA SER A 194 -18.99 30.44 19.53
C SER A 194 -18.75 31.83 18.92
N GLN A 195 -17.51 32.34 18.95
CA GLN A 195 -17.19 33.70 18.48
C GLN A 195 -16.28 33.73 17.24
N TRP A 196 -15.37 32.79 17.05
CA TRP A 196 -14.31 32.86 16.03
C TRP A 196 -14.50 31.88 14.85
N CYS A 197 -15.19 30.76 15.07
CA CYS A 197 -15.50 29.77 14.03
C CYS A 197 -16.96 29.80 13.58
N CYS A 198 -17.85 30.49 14.33
CA CYS A 198 -19.26 30.61 13.98
C CYS A 198 -19.45 31.77 13.00
N ALA A 199 -19.78 31.47 11.74
CA ALA A 199 -19.96 32.43 10.66
C ALA A 199 -21.04 33.48 10.98
N ASP A 200 -21.99 33.16 11.85
CA ASP A 200 -23.12 34.05 12.21
C ASP A 200 -22.72 35.13 13.22
N ASN A 201 -21.50 35.06 13.73
CA ASN A 201 -20.96 36.04 14.65
C ASN A 201 -20.24 37.14 13.87
N ASP A 202 -20.55 38.40 14.18
CA ASP A 202 -19.92 39.57 13.56
C ASP A 202 -18.40 39.60 13.78
N ASN A 203 -17.91 38.96 14.85
CA ASN A 203 -16.47 38.87 15.16
C ASN A 203 -15.76 37.69 14.46
N SER A 204 -16.49 36.82 13.74
CA SER A 204 -15.90 35.68 13.04
C SER A 204 -15.53 36.06 11.60
N SER A 205 -14.28 35.83 11.23
CA SER A 205 -13.81 35.90 9.83
C SER A 205 -14.00 34.59 9.06
N ASN A 206 -14.37 33.49 9.72
CA ASN A 206 -14.37 32.14 9.15
C ASN A 206 -15.77 31.64 8.79
N ASN A 207 -15.91 31.02 7.61
CA ASN A 207 -17.11 30.32 7.15
C ASN A 207 -17.07 28.84 7.58
N TYR A 208 -17.05 28.56 8.90
CA TYR A 208 -16.86 27.18 9.40
C TYR A 208 -18.10 26.57 10.05
N LEU A 209 -18.74 27.27 10.99
CA LEU A 209 -19.93 26.80 11.70
C LEU A 209 -21.10 27.76 11.49
N ARG A 210 -22.33 27.23 11.53
CA ARG A 210 -23.58 28.01 11.56
C ARG A 210 -24.41 27.66 12.81
N GLY A 211 -25.03 28.67 13.42
CA GLY A 211 -25.89 28.57 14.60
C GLY A 211 -27.35 28.89 14.31
N ASP A 212 -27.91 28.38 13.20
CA ASP A 212 -29.27 28.67 12.71
C ASP A 212 -30.36 27.69 13.18
N SER A 213 -30.12 26.97 14.28
CA SER A 213 -31.09 26.01 14.83
C SER A 213 -32.26 26.75 15.51
N GLU A 214 -33.47 26.56 14.97
CA GLU A 214 -34.72 27.15 15.50
C GLU A 214 -35.16 26.54 16.85
N GLU A 215 -34.75 25.30 17.12
CA GLU A 215 -35.15 24.56 18.34
C GLU A 215 -34.20 24.82 19.52
N ASN A 216 -32.92 25.07 19.23
CA ASN A 216 -31.90 25.25 20.27
C ASN A 216 -30.72 26.08 19.76
N SER A 217 -30.60 27.32 20.25
CA SER A 217 -29.57 28.28 19.89
C SER A 217 -28.14 27.91 20.32
N SER A 218 -27.98 26.86 21.13
CA SER A 218 -26.66 26.33 21.55
C SER A 218 -26.07 25.29 20.60
N LEU A 219 -26.85 24.80 19.64
CA LEU A 219 -26.38 23.83 18.64
C LEU A 219 -25.69 24.52 17.46
N ARG A 220 -24.75 23.81 16.84
CA ARG A 220 -24.00 24.28 15.67
C ARG A 220 -23.97 23.18 14.61
N ARG A 221 -24.07 23.58 13.34
CA ARG A 221 -23.80 22.71 12.18
C ARG A 221 -22.60 23.25 11.41
N LEU A 222 -22.08 22.45 10.48
CA LEU A 222 -21.14 22.96 9.49
C LEU A 222 -21.85 23.98 8.58
N SER A 223 -21.18 25.08 8.24
CA SER A 223 -21.69 26.00 7.22
C SER A 223 -21.42 25.46 5.81
N LEU A 224 -22.21 25.91 4.83
CA LEU A 224 -21.96 25.53 3.44
C LEU A 224 -20.79 26.34 2.87
N LEU A 225 -20.08 25.75 1.91
CA LEU A 225 -18.93 26.39 1.25
C LEU A 225 -19.30 27.71 0.54
N ASP A 226 -20.56 27.96 0.24
CA ASP A 226 -21.06 29.17 -0.41
C ASP A 226 -21.97 30.02 0.49
N GLU A 227 -22.15 29.66 1.77
CA GLU A 227 -23.13 30.31 2.66
C GLU A 227 -22.74 31.74 3.06
N PHE A 228 -21.44 32.00 3.26
CA PHE A 228 -20.86 33.31 3.61
C PHE A 228 -19.66 33.59 2.70
N PRO A 229 -19.90 34.01 1.44
CA PRO A 229 -18.84 34.15 0.44
C PRO A 229 -17.78 35.22 0.78
N GLU A 230 -18.08 36.12 1.72
CA GLU A 230 -17.17 37.14 2.24
C GLU A 230 -16.23 36.65 3.35
N LYS A 231 -16.41 35.41 3.83
CA LYS A 231 -15.66 34.82 4.96
C LYS A 231 -14.70 33.72 4.49
N THR A 232 -13.64 33.47 5.26
CA THR A 232 -12.55 32.55 4.88
C THR A 232 -12.92 31.08 5.07
N HIS A 233 -12.47 30.24 4.13
CA HIS A 233 -12.59 28.77 4.19
C HIS A 233 -11.38 28.15 4.89
N PRO A 234 -11.45 26.86 5.28
CA PRO A 234 -10.30 26.14 5.81
C PRO A 234 -9.16 26.13 4.79
N GLU A 235 -8.02 26.71 5.17
CA GLU A 235 -6.79 26.73 4.36
C GLU A 235 -5.79 25.70 4.89
N GLY A 236 -4.90 25.22 4.01
CA GLY A 236 -3.80 24.31 4.38
C GLY A 236 -4.20 22.86 4.65
N LEU A 237 -5.35 22.39 4.13
CA LEU A 237 -5.74 20.98 4.20
C LEU A 237 -4.87 20.13 3.28
N ASN A 238 -4.20 19.10 3.81
CA ASN A 238 -3.55 18.08 3.00
C ASN A 238 -4.56 16.95 2.68
N MET A 239 -4.86 16.76 1.40
CA MET A 239 -5.90 15.83 0.94
C MET A 239 -5.58 14.36 1.23
N ALA A 240 -4.29 14.02 1.37
CA ALA A 240 -3.82 12.70 1.74
C ALA A 240 -3.86 12.42 3.25
N ASP A 241 -4.22 13.41 4.09
CA ASP A 241 -4.28 13.19 5.53
C ASP A 241 -5.35 12.15 5.88
N GLU A 242 -4.95 11.13 6.63
CA GLU A 242 -5.86 10.10 7.13
C GLU A 242 -6.51 10.57 8.44
N LEU A 243 -7.83 10.63 8.45
CA LEU A 243 -8.68 10.90 9.60
C LEU A 243 -9.43 9.62 9.99
N THR A 244 -9.96 9.60 11.22
CA THR A 244 -10.77 8.47 11.70
C THR A 244 -12.23 8.86 11.71
N MET A 245 -13.08 8.11 11.01
CA MET A 245 -14.55 8.25 10.99
C MET A 245 -15.19 6.90 11.36
N ASN A 246 -16.00 6.84 12.43
CA ASN A 246 -16.62 5.59 12.92
C ASN A 246 -15.62 4.41 13.10
N GLY A 247 -14.36 4.68 13.45
CA GLY A 247 -13.32 3.67 13.63
C GLY A 247 -12.61 3.21 12.33
N ASN A 248 -13.11 3.63 11.16
CA ASN A 248 -12.49 3.42 9.85
C ASN A 248 -11.60 4.62 9.47
N LYS A 249 -10.62 4.38 8.59
CA LYS A 249 -9.84 5.46 7.98
C LYS A 249 -10.66 6.12 6.87
N ILE A 250 -10.71 7.44 6.90
CA ILE A 250 -11.20 8.27 5.81
C ILE A 250 -10.10 9.28 5.46
N THR A 251 -9.85 9.49 4.18
CA THR A 251 -8.92 10.54 3.75
C THR A 251 -9.58 11.91 3.87
N MET A 252 -8.78 12.96 4.01
CA MET A 252 -9.26 14.34 3.94
C MET A 252 -9.95 14.61 2.60
N GLU A 253 -9.50 13.99 1.51
CA GLU A 253 -10.16 14.04 0.20
C GLU A 253 -11.60 13.49 0.23
N GLU A 254 -11.79 12.30 0.80
CA GLU A 254 -13.13 11.69 0.93
C GLU A 254 -14.05 12.49 1.84
N LEU A 255 -13.51 13.02 2.95
CA LEU A 255 -14.26 13.90 3.85
C LEU A 255 -14.64 15.22 3.15
N PHE A 256 -13.73 15.80 2.38
CA PHE A 256 -13.98 17.02 1.63
C PHE A 256 -15.00 16.79 0.49
N TYR A 257 -14.94 15.62 -0.17
CA TYR A 257 -15.96 15.19 -1.13
C TYR A 257 -17.35 15.11 -0.49
N PHE A 258 -17.47 14.51 0.70
CA PHE A 258 -18.73 14.52 1.46
C PHE A 258 -19.23 15.95 1.70
N VAL A 259 -18.38 16.84 2.20
CA VAL A 259 -18.76 18.24 2.49
C VAL A 259 -19.17 19.00 1.22
N ARG A 260 -18.54 18.70 0.08
CA ARG A 260 -18.79 19.40 -1.19
C ARG A 260 -20.02 18.86 -1.94
N GLU A 261 -20.21 17.55 -1.97
CA GLU A 261 -21.19 16.91 -2.85
C GLU A 261 -22.42 16.37 -2.10
N GLN A 262 -22.22 15.85 -0.88
CA GLN A 262 -23.28 15.14 -0.16
C GLN A 262 -23.94 16.02 0.91
N TYR A 263 -23.14 16.72 1.72
CA TYR A 263 -23.60 17.59 2.79
C TYR A 263 -24.58 18.70 2.34
N PRO A 264 -24.39 19.38 1.18
CA PRO A 264 -25.34 20.41 0.74
C PRO A 264 -26.75 19.88 0.49
N THR A 265 -26.86 18.63 0.03
CA THR A 265 -28.14 17.95 -0.21
C THR A 265 -28.90 17.67 1.09
N ILE A 266 -28.21 17.61 2.24
CA ILE A 266 -28.79 17.31 3.56
C ILE A 266 -29.25 18.59 4.27
N ILE A 267 -28.44 19.66 4.20
CA ILE A 267 -28.69 20.92 4.91
C ILE A 267 -29.80 21.76 4.25
N GLY A 268 -30.24 21.36 3.07
CA GLY A 268 -31.23 22.12 2.32
C GLY A 268 -30.62 23.32 1.63
N ASN A 269 -29.33 23.26 1.26
CA ASN A 269 -28.83 24.09 0.16
C ASN A 269 -29.29 23.46 -1.16
N ASP A 270 -30.62 23.42 -1.34
CA ASP A 270 -31.23 23.41 -2.65
C ASP A 270 -30.99 24.80 -3.25
N SER A 271 -29.76 25.08 -3.63
CA SER A 271 -29.54 25.93 -4.78
C SER A 271 -29.07 25.03 -5.91
N LYS A 272 -30.00 24.25 -6.48
CA LYS A 272 -30.13 24.09 -7.95
C LYS A 272 -31.18 23.09 -8.45
N ILE A 273 -31.82 22.23 -7.64
CA ILE A 273 -32.82 21.27 -8.18
C ILE A 273 -34.25 21.79 -8.02
N ASP A 274 -34.89 22.08 -9.15
CA ASP A 274 -36.24 22.64 -9.19
C ASP A 274 -37.31 21.55 -9.40
N TYR A 275 -37.67 20.83 -8.34
CA TYR A 275 -38.71 19.80 -8.36
C TYR A 275 -40.08 20.38 -8.76
N ILE A 276 -40.43 21.53 -8.19
CA ILE A 276 -41.69 22.23 -8.50
C ILE A 276 -41.70 22.67 -9.96
N GLY A 277 -40.59 23.21 -10.49
CA GLY A 277 -40.47 23.61 -11.89
C GLY A 277 -40.61 22.45 -12.87
N VAL A 278 -40.16 21.24 -12.52
CA VAL A 278 -40.38 20.03 -13.34
C VAL A 278 -41.87 19.63 -13.35
N LEU A 279 -42.54 19.70 -12.20
CA LEU A 279 -44.00 19.49 -12.10
C LEU A 279 -44.77 20.54 -12.92
N ASP A 280 -44.42 21.82 -12.79
CA ASP A 280 -45.01 22.92 -13.55
C ASP A 280 -44.79 22.78 -15.05
N TYR A 281 -43.58 22.43 -15.48
CA TYR A 281 -43.28 22.19 -16.88
C TYR A 281 -44.22 21.14 -17.46
N LEU A 282 -44.36 19.98 -16.80
CA LEU A 282 -45.20 18.91 -17.32
C LEU A 282 -46.68 19.30 -17.30
N ARG A 283 -47.12 20.03 -16.27
CA ARG A 283 -48.51 20.54 -16.17
C ARG A 283 -48.85 21.39 -17.39
N ASP A 284 -47.94 22.28 -17.76
CA ASP A 284 -48.21 23.36 -18.72
C ASP A 284 -47.77 23.01 -20.17
N ASN A 285 -46.94 21.96 -20.36
CA ASN A 285 -46.32 21.63 -21.65
C ASN A 285 -46.52 20.16 -22.07
N THR A 286 -47.70 19.59 -21.82
CA THR A 286 -48.06 18.24 -22.33
C THR A 286 -48.58 18.30 -23.77
N ASP A 287 -48.16 17.38 -24.66
CA ASP A 287 -48.65 17.25 -26.04
C ASP A 287 -48.53 18.55 -26.88
N VAL A 288 -47.60 19.44 -26.54
CA VAL A 288 -47.38 20.70 -27.27
C VAL A 288 -46.70 20.38 -28.60
N PRO A 289 -47.28 20.77 -29.76
CA PRO A 289 -46.66 20.55 -31.06
C PRO A 289 -45.29 21.21 -31.20
N TYR A 290 -44.34 20.46 -31.73
CA TYR A 290 -42.95 20.87 -31.90
C TYR A 290 -42.42 20.45 -33.28
N SER A 291 -41.63 21.34 -33.89
CA SER A 291 -40.80 21.05 -35.06
C SER A 291 -39.45 21.74 -34.88
N LYS A 292 -38.44 21.38 -35.67
CA LYS A 292 -37.11 21.99 -35.50
C LYS A 292 -37.16 23.49 -35.86
N PRO A 293 -36.61 24.40 -35.04
CA PRO A 293 -36.67 25.84 -35.29
C PRO A 293 -36.01 26.31 -36.60
N ASP A 294 -35.17 25.49 -37.21
CA ASP A 294 -34.49 25.72 -38.50
C ASP A 294 -35.27 25.19 -39.71
N ALA A 295 -36.51 24.71 -39.52
CA ALA A 295 -37.34 24.22 -40.61
C ALA A 295 -37.68 25.34 -41.63
N PRO A 296 -37.55 25.08 -42.94
CA PRO A 296 -37.79 26.09 -43.97
C PRO A 296 -39.26 26.54 -44.00
N GLY A 297 -39.50 27.85 -44.05
CA GLY A 297 -40.83 28.45 -44.22
C GLY A 297 -41.57 28.85 -42.94
N LEU A 298 -40.92 28.81 -41.77
CA LEU A 298 -41.53 29.24 -40.50
C LEU A 298 -41.56 30.77 -40.34
N ALA A 299 -42.65 31.30 -39.77
CA ALA A 299 -42.75 32.71 -39.37
C ALA A 299 -41.90 32.97 -38.10
N ALA A 300 -41.37 34.19 -37.94
CA ALA A 300 -40.48 34.56 -36.82
C ALA A 300 -41.13 34.36 -35.44
N GLU A 301 -42.45 34.56 -35.33
CA GLU A 301 -43.23 34.33 -34.11
C GLU A 301 -43.27 32.84 -33.75
N GLU A 302 -43.42 31.96 -34.73
CA GLU A 302 -43.45 30.51 -34.53
C GLU A 302 -42.06 29.95 -34.18
N VAL A 303 -40.99 30.49 -34.80
CA VAL A 303 -39.61 30.18 -34.41
C VAL A 303 -39.36 30.54 -32.94
N SER A 304 -39.84 31.70 -32.49
CA SER A 304 -39.70 32.17 -31.11
C SER A 304 -40.45 31.25 -30.13
N ARG A 305 -41.69 30.84 -30.46
CA ARG A 305 -42.48 29.87 -29.69
C ARG A 305 -41.75 28.53 -29.57
N LEU A 306 -41.23 28.00 -30.67
CA LEU A 306 -40.53 26.70 -30.70
C LEU A 306 -39.22 26.73 -29.88
N LEU A 307 -38.48 27.84 -29.92
CA LEU A 307 -37.29 28.04 -29.09
C LEU A 307 -37.65 28.10 -27.60
N GLU A 308 -38.78 28.70 -27.24
CA GLU A 308 -39.26 28.74 -25.85
C GLU A 308 -39.66 27.35 -25.36
N VAL A 309 -40.40 26.58 -26.15
CA VAL A 309 -40.77 25.18 -25.84
C VAL A 309 -39.51 24.32 -25.68
N LYS A 310 -38.55 24.45 -26.60
CA LYS A 310 -37.26 23.75 -26.52
C LYS A 310 -36.51 24.09 -25.23
N LYS A 311 -36.42 25.38 -24.88
CA LYS A 311 -35.75 25.84 -23.65
C LYS A 311 -36.41 25.26 -22.40
N LYS A 312 -37.74 25.33 -22.30
CA LYS A 312 -38.51 24.78 -21.16
C LYS A 312 -38.31 23.27 -21.03
N GLY A 313 -38.38 22.53 -22.15
CA GLY A 313 -38.18 21.08 -22.16
C GLY A 313 -36.77 20.65 -21.81
N GLN A 314 -35.75 21.35 -22.32
CA GLN A 314 -34.36 21.08 -21.96
C GLN A 314 -34.08 21.39 -20.48
N ASN A 315 -34.64 22.47 -19.94
CA ASN A 315 -34.51 22.80 -18.52
C ASN A 315 -35.14 21.71 -17.64
N ALA A 316 -36.36 21.26 -17.94
CA ALA A 316 -37.00 20.21 -17.15
C ALA A 316 -36.22 18.88 -17.16
N ILE A 317 -35.60 18.53 -18.29
CA ILE A 317 -34.72 17.34 -18.37
C ILE A 317 -33.41 17.56 -17.59
N ALA A 318 -32.84 18.76 -17.61
CA ALA A 318 -31.66 19.08 -16.83
C ALA A 318 -31.93 18.95 -15.33
N GLU A 319 -33.07 19.45 -14.85
CA GLU A 319 -33.49 19.31 -13.46
C GLU A 319 -33.74 17.85 -13.08
N LEU A 320 -34.45 17.09 -13.92
CA LEU A 320 -34.67 15.66 -13.69
C LEU A 320 -33.36 14.85 -13.71
N LYS A 321 -32.37 15.27 -14.51
CA LYS A 321 -31.03 14.67 -14.52
C LYS A 321 -30.28 14.93 -13.22
N LYS A 322 -30.34 16.16 -12.68
CA LYS A 322 -29.78 16.46 -11.35
C LYS A 322 -30.43 15.59 -10.27
N MET A 323 -31.75 15.40 -10.33
CA MET A 323 -32.46 14.49 -9.41
C MET A 323 -31.90 13.07 -9.52
N ALA A 324 -31.79 12.55 -10.74
CA ALA A 324 -31.28 11.22 -10.99
C ALA A 324 -29.84 11.03 -10.50
N GLU A 325 -28.97 12.00 -10.72
CA GLU A 325 -27.58 12.00 -10.24
C GLU A 325 -27.51 12.02 -8.71
N ALA A 326 -28.30 12.88 -8.05
CA ALA A 326 -28.36 12.95 -6.59
C ALA A 326 -28.79 11.60 -5.98
N PHE A 327 -29.80 10.95 -6.54
CA PHE A 327 -30.26 9.64 -6.08
C PHE A 327 -29.32 8.50 -6.48
N ALA A 328 -28.67 8.58 -7.64
CA ALA A 328 -27.67 7.62 -8.09
C ALA A 328 -26.50 7.53 -7.10
N VAL A 329 -25.97 8.68 -6.69
CA VAL A 329 -24.90 8.77 -5.67
C VAL A 329 -25.42 8.22 -4.34
N ARG A 330 -26.59 8.67 -3.89
CA ARG A 330 -27.14 8.29 -2.57
C ARG A 330 -27.40 6.79 -2.44
N PHE A 331 -27.87 6.13 -3.48
CA PHE A 331 -28.29 4.72 -3.45
C PHE A 331 -27.38 3.77 -4.23
N LYS A 332 -26.21 4.23 -4.68
CA LYS A 332 -25.27 3.47 -5.52
C LYS A 332 -25.90 2.96 -6.84
N LEU A 333 -26.84 3.73 -7.38
CA LEU A 333 -27.51 3.44 -8.65
C LEU A 333 -26.78 4.16 -9.80
N GLU A 334 -25.55 3.72 -10.07
CA GLU A 334 -24.52 4.35 -10.90
C GLU A 334 -24.88 4.64 -12.37
N LYS A 335 -25.99 4.11 -12.91
CA LYS A 335 -26.37 4.32 -14.33
C LYS A 335 -27.78 4.90 -14.48
N CYS A 336 -27.87 6.05 -15.16
CA CYS A 336 -29.12 6.63 -15.65
C CYS A 336 -29.18 6.59 -17.19
N MET A 337 -30.31 6.18 -17.77
CA MET A 337 -30.48 6.15 -19.24
C MET A 337 -30.81 7.54 -19.83
N SER A 338 -30.71 7.67 -21.15
CA SER A 338 -31.06 8.91 -21.87
C SER A 338 -32.53 9.31 -21.65
N MET A 339 -32.74 10.53 -21.20
CA MET A 339 -34.06 11.14 -21.00
C MET A 339 -34.39 12.09 -22.16
N SER A 340 -35.65 12.12 -22.61
CA SER A 340 -36.11 13.02 -23.68
C SER A 340 -37.36 13.79 -23.25
N TRP A 341 -37.43 15.07 -23.60
CA TRP A 341 -38.61 15.90 -23.40
C TRP A 341 -39.60 15.82 -24.58
N LEU A 342 -39.16 15.27 -25.72
CA LEU A 342 -39.99 14.99 -26.91
C LEU A 342 -40.47 13.54 -26.93
N ASP A 343 -41.66 13.34 -27.48
CA ASP A 343 -42.25 12.01 -27.70
C ASP A 343 -41.44 11.16 -28.70
N GLY A 344 -41.79 9.88 -28.85
CA GLY A 344 -41.08 8.97 -29.76
C GLY A 344 -41.06 9.41 -31.23
N SER A 345 -42.00 10.28 -31.64
CA SER A 345 -42.07 10.83 -33.00
C SER A 345 -41.23 12.09 -33.20
N ASN A 346 -40.74 12.71 -32.12
CA ASN A 346 -40.10 14.03 -32.10
C ASN A 346 -40.97 15.17 -32.65
N THR A 347 -42.30 15.04 -32.64
CA THR A 347 -43.24 16.05 -33.17
C THR A 347 -44.02 16.79 -32.11
N LYS A 348 -43.91 16.38 -30.84
CA LYS A 348 -44.57 17.04 -29.70
C LYS A 348 -43.88 16.72 -28.38
N THR A 349 -44.17 17.51 -27.35
CA THR A 349 -43.67 17.26 -25.98
C THR A 349 -44.33 16.03 -25.34
N ARG A 350 -43.61 15.34 -24.44
CA ARG A 350 -44.11 14.12 -23.78
C ARG A 350 -45.26 14.38 -22.80
N ARG A 351 -46.04 13.32 -22.55
CA ARG A 351 -47.07 13.24 -21.49
C ARG A 351 -46.52 12.90 -20.10
N TYR A 352 -45.32 12.34 -20.06
CA TYR A 352 -44.59 12.03 -18.84
C TYR A 352 -43.08 12.21 -19.07
N LEU A 353 -42.35 12.51 -18.00
CA LEU A 353 -40.90 12.41 -17.96
C LEU A 353 -40.50 11.21 -17.13
N TRP A 354 -39.37 10.59 -17.44
CA TRP A 354 -38.94 9.34 -16.84
C TRP A 354 -37.43 9.27 -16.73
N ALA A 355 -36.93 9.01 -15.52
CA ALA A 355 -35.53 8.81 -15.20
C ALA A 355 -35.32 7.41 -14.58
N PRO A 356 -34.80 6.43 -15.35
CA PRO A 356 -34.46 5.12 -14.82
C PRO A 356 -33.09 5.14 -14.14
N LEU A 357 -33.00 4.50 -12.98
CA LEU A 357 -31.81 4.32 -12.14
C LEU A 357 -31.50 2.82 -12.00
N LYS A 358 -30.22 2.46 -12.12
CA LYS A 358 -29.75 1.07 -12.04
C LYS A 358 -28.39 0.97 -11.36
N TYR A 359 -28.13 -0.16 -10.72
CA TYR A 359 -26.78 -0.54 -10.32
C TYR A 359 -25.84 -0.66 -11.52
N GLY A 360 -24.56 -0.28 -11.37
CA GLY A 360 -23.57 -0.33 -12.45
C GLY A 360 -23.43 -1.73 -13.06
N LYS A 361 -23.33 -2.77 -12.22
CA LYS A 361 -23.26 -4.17 -12.65
C LYS A 361 -24.48 -4.66 -13.45
N TYR A 362 -25.66 -4.10 -13.19
CA TYR A 362 -26.92 -4.50 -13.81
C TYR A 362 -27.43 -3.47 -14.83
N ALA A 363 -26.51 -2.63 -15.32
CA ALA A 363 -26.74 -1.61 -16.32
C ALA A 363 -27.58 -2.06 -17.54
N ASP A 364 -27.32 -3.28 -18.02
CA ASP A 364 -27.95 -3.84 -19.22
C ASP A 364 -29.21 -4.65 -18.92
N ASN A 365 -29.52 -4.90 -17.64
CA ASN A 365 -30.76 -5.56 -17.23
C ASN A 365 -31.98 -4.67 -17.57
N PRO A 366 -33.10 -5.21 -18.11
CA PRO A 366 -34.24 -4.40 -18.52
C PRO A 366 -35.03 -3.77 -17.35
N VAL A 367 -34.77 -4.19 -16.10
CA VAL A 367 -35.42 -3.70 -14.89
C VAL A 367 -34.67 -2.52 -14.29
N SER A 368 -35.40 -1.56 -13.72
CA SER A 368 -34.85 -0.35 -13.09
C SER A 368 -35.74 0.14 -11.96
N VAL A 369 -35.14 0.93 -11.04
CA VAL A 369 -35.90 1.83 -10.17
C VAL A 369 -36.07 3.14 -10.91
N SER A 370 -37.30 3.59 -11.09
CA SER A 370 -37.60 4.68 -12.01
C SER A 370 -38.37 5.80 -11.33
N VAL A 371 -37.93 7.04 -11.56
CA VAL A 371 -38.65 8.25 -11.15
C VAL A 371 -39.42 8.78 -12.36
N PHE A 372 -40.74 8.83 -12.23
CA PHE A 372 -41.65 9.40 -13.22
C PHE A 372 -42.17 10.75 -12.75
N VAL A 373 -42.41 11.62 -13.72
CA VAL A 373 -43.23 12.83 -13.57
C VAL A 373 -44.39 12.65 -14.53
N GLU A 374 -45.62 12.64 -14.02
CA GLU A 374 -46.82 12.33 -14.81
C GLU A 374 -48.04 13.11 -14.33
N LYS A 375 -49.11 13.12 -15.13
CA LYS A 375 -50.40 13.71 -14.74
C LYS A 375 -51.31 12.66 -14.10
N ARG A 376 -51.93 13.03 -12.98
CA ARG A 376 -52.91 12.23 -12.25
C ARG A 376 -53.96 13.15 -11.62
N ASN A 377 -55.25 12.77 -11.73
CA ASN A 377 -56.36 13.53 -11.13
C ASN A 377 -56.41 15.03 -11.49
N SER A 378 -56.04 15.39 -12.72
CA SER A 378 -55.98 16.77 -13.24
C SER A 378 -54.80 17.63 -12.76
N ASP A 379 -53.85 17.06 -12.02
CA ASP A 379 -52.59 17.74 -11.65
C ASP A 379 -51.38 16.84 -11.94
N THR A 380 -50.17 17.33 -11.70
CA THR A 380 -48.92 16.58 -11.86
C THR A 380 -48.48 15.92 -10.56
N CYS A 381 -47.81 14.78 -10.64
CA CYS A 381 -47.21 14.12 -9.48
C CYS A 381 -45.89 13.44 -9.85
N TYR A 382 -45.11 13.10 -8.82
CA TYR A 382 -44.02 12.15 -8.97
C TYR A 382 -44.53 10.73 -8.70
N ARG A 383 -44.01 9.76 -9.45
CA ARG A 383 -44.21 8.34 -9.17
C ARG A 383 -42.85 7.64 -9.19
N VAL A 384 -42.46 7.02 -8.08
CA VAL A 384 -41.29 6.14 -8.06
C VAL A 384 -41.77 4.71 -8.22
N SER A 385 -41.20 3.97 -9.16
CA SER A 385 -41.68 2.64 -9.54
C SER A 385 -40.55 1.66 -9.80
N LEU A 386 -40.78 0.39 -9.45
CA LEU A 386 -40.06 -0.71 -10.09
C LEU A 386 -40.59 -0.84 -11.53
N GLU A 387 -39.70 -0.81 -12.51
CA GLU A 387 -40.05 -0.63 -13.92
C GLU A 387 -39.26 -1.57 -14.82
N ILE A 388 -39.88 -2.01 -15.92
CA ILE A 388 -39.24 -2.84 -16.96
C ILE A 388 -39.43 -2.19 -18.34
N LYS A 389 -38.31 -1.99 -19.06
CA LYS A 389 -38.24 -1.18 -20.29
C LYS A 389 -38.81 -1.85 -21.55
N ASN A 390 -38.78 -3.17 -21.64
CA ASN A 390 -39.29 -3.94 -22.78
C ASN A 390 -40.34 -4.95 -22.27
N ASP A 391 -41.60 -4.72 -22.59
CA ASP A 391 -42.72 -5.64 -22.33
C ASP A 391 -43.01 -6.58 -23.52
N GLY A 392 -42.13 -6.59 -24.52
CA GLY A 392 -42.24 -7.39 -25.74
C GLY A 392 -41.58 -8.77 -25.66
N ASP A 393 -42.42 -9.79 -25.73
CA ASP A 393 -42.21 -11.21 -26.11
C ASP A 393 -41.37 -12.17 -25.24
N ASP A 394 -40.52 -11.71 -24.31
CA ASP A 394 -39.75 -12.63 -23.44
C ASP A 394 -40.51 -12.99 -22.15
N LYS A 395 -41.08 -14.21 -22.12
CA LYS A 395 -41.83 -14.74 -20.98
C LYS A 395 -40.96 -14.97 -19.74
N ASP A 396 -39.68 -15.28 -19.91
CA ASP A 396 -38.79 -15.60 -18.79
C ASP A 396 -38.33 -14.33 -18.09
N ILE A 397 -38.03 -13.27 -18.85
CA ILE A 397 -37.73 -11.95 -18.30
C ILE A 397 -38.95 -11.37 -17.56
N MET A 398 -40.15 -11.50 -18.12
CA MET A 398 -41.38 -11.04 -17.46
C MET A 398 -41.70 -11.83 -16.19
N LYS A 399 -41.47 -13.16 -16.22
CA LYS A 399 -41.61 -14.01 -15.03
C LYS A 399 -40.61 -13.62 -13.93
N GLN A 400 -39.35 -13.38 -14.29
CA GLN A 400 -38.34 -12.86 -13.37
C GLN A 400 -38.74 -11.48 -12.83
N TYR A 401 -39.22 -10.58 -13.68
CA TYR A 401 -39.70 -9.28 -13.24
C TYR A 401 -40.84 -9.41 -12.23
N HIS A 402 -41.83 -10.27 -12.46
CA HIS A 402 -42.96 -10.50 -11.55
C HIS A 402 -42.60 -11.23 -10.25
N SER A 403 -41.36 -11.70 -10.07
CA SER A 403 -40.93 -12.29 -8.79
C SER A 403 -40.98 -11.28 -7.63
N HIS A 404 -41.04 -9.97 -7.90
CA HIS A 404 -41.31 -8.98 -6.85
C HIS A 404 -42.61 -9.27 -6.07
N LEU A 405 -43.57 -9.99 -6.66
CA LEU A 405 -44.79 -10.43 -5.98
C LEU A 405 -44.52 -11.49 -4.92
N ASP A 406 -43.34 -12.10 -4.87
CA ASP A 406 -42.95 -13.08 -3.84
C ASP A 406 -42.59 -12.42 -2.51
N ILE A 407 -42.34 -11.11 -2.51
CA ILE A 407 -42.11 -10.31 -1.30
C ILE A 407 -43.42 -9.63 -0.89
N PRO A 408 -43.83 -9.68 0.39
CA PRO A 408 -44.98 -8.93 0.88
C PRO A 408 -44.88 -7.43 0.58
N LEU A 409 -45.96 -6.80 0.13
CA LEU A 409 -45.97 -5.37 -0.18
C LEU A 409 -45.83 -4.52 1.09
N ASN A 410 -44.88 -3.58 1.12
CA ASN A 410 -44.70 -2.66 2.23
C ASN A 410 -45.73 -1.52 2.17
N VAL A 411 -46.95 -1.82 2.61
CA VAL A 411 -48.06 -0.86 2.66
C VAL A 411 -47.77 0.30 3.62
N ALA A 412 -47.01 0.05 4.69
CA ALA A 412 -46.64 1.09 5.66
C ALA A 412 -45.75 2.20 5.04
N ALA A 413 -44.94 1.87 4.05
CA ALA A 413 -44.15 2.83 3.28
C ALA A 413 -44.97 3.60 2.22
N GLY A 414 -46.25 3.23 2.02
CA GLY A 414 -47.16 3.81 1.01
C GLY A 414 -47.03 3.20 -0.38
N LEU A 415 -46.48 1.98 -0.51
CA LEU A 415 -46.39 1.28 -1.79
C LEU A 415 -47.76 0.72 -2.22
N VAL A 416 -48.02 0.75 -3.52
CA VAL A 416 -49.22 0.19 -4.16
C VAL A 416 -48.86 -0.63 -5.39
N TYR A 417 -49.72 -1.59 -5.73
CA TYR A 417 -49.68 -2.28 -7.02
C TYR A 417 -50.44 -1.49 -8.08
N VAL A 418 -49.83 -1.35 -9.26
CA VAL A 418 -50.49 -0.76 -10.43
C VAL A 418 -50.39 -1.69 -11.65
N SER A 419 -51.36 -1.56 -12.55
CA SER A 419 -51.35 -2.23 -13.85
C SER A 419 -51.50 -1.21 -14.97
N VAL A 420 -50.88 -1.49 -16.11
CA VAL A 420 -51.02 -0.69 -17.33
C VAL A 420 -51.63 -1.54 -18.42
N SER A 421 -52.72 -1.07 -19.02
CA SER A 421 -53.29 -1.64 -20.23
C SER A 421 -52.61 -1.08 -21.49
N GLY A 422 -51.27 -1.18 -21.57
CA GLY A 422 -50.46 -0.66 -22.68
C GLY A 422 -49.19 0.06 -22.24
N SER A 423 -48.61 0.93 -23.10
CA SER A 423 -47.50 1.81 -22.72
C SER A 423 -47.99 3.03 -21.93
N ASN A 424 -47.11 3.63 -21.11
CA ASN A 424 -47.38 4.86 -20.34
C ASN A 424 -47.71 6.09 -21.22
N GLU A 425 -47.67 5.96 -22.56
CA GLU A 425 -48.11 7.00 -23.50
C GLU A 425 -49.65 7.05 -23.65
N TRP A 426 -50.37 5.99 -23.29
CA TRP A 426 -51.82 5.85 -23.47
C TRP A 426 -52.67 6.12 -22.23
N GLY A 427 -52.07 6.26 -21.03
CA GLY A 427 -52.78 6.60 -19.80
C GLY A 427 -51.94 6.41 -18.52
N THR A 428 -52.42 6.95 -17.41
CA THR A 428 -51.83 6.77 -16.06
C THR A 428 -52.12 5.33 -15.57
N PRO A 429 -51.16 4.62 -14.95
CA PRO A 429 -51.38 3.27 -14.42
C PRO A 429 -52.53 3.20 -13.40
N ASP A 430 -53.40 2.19 -13.52
CA ASP A 430 -54.53 1.98 -12.61
C ASP A 430 -54.05 1.30 -11.32
N ILE A 431 -54.43 1.84 -10.16
CA ILE A 431 -54.18 1.20 -8.86
C ILE A 431 -55.03 -0.07 -8.74
N LEU A 432 -54.36 -1.19 -8.46
CA LEU A 432 -55.00 -2.48 -8.23
C LEU A 432 -55.44 -2.58 -6.77
N ASN A 433 -56.73 -2.38 -6.51
CA ASN A 433 -57.35 -2.61 -5.20
C ASN A 433 -57.67 -4.11 -5.00
N LYS A 434 -56.64 -4.97 -5.02
CA LYS A 434 -56.74 -6.43 -4.89
C LYS A 434 -55.66 -6.95 -3.94
N THR A 435 -55.87 -8.13 -3.38
CA THR A 435 -54.85 -8.82 -2.58
C THR A 435 -53.70 -9.31 -3.46
N GLN A 436 -52.52 -9.52 -2.86
CA GLN A 436 -51.34 -10.00 -3.57
C GLN A 436 -51.59 -11.35 -4.25
N ASP A 437 -52.33 -12.25 -3.60
CA ASP A 437 -52.68 -13.57 -4.15
C ASP A 437 -53.62 -13.47 -5.36
N GLU A 438 -54.63 -12.59 -5.32
CA GLU A 438 -55.50 -12.32 -6.48
C GLU A 438 -54.69 -11.76 -7.65
N ILE A 439 -53.72 -10.88 -7.38
CA ILE A 439 -52.85 -10.32 -8.42
C ILE A 439 -51.96 -11.40 -9.02
N LYS A 440 -51.35 -12.28 -8.20
CA LYS A 440 -50.57 -13.42 -8.70
C LYS A 440 -51.40 -14.32 -9.61
N GLN A 441 -52.61 -14.69 -9.21
CA GLN A 441 -53.51 -15.50 -10.03
C GLN A 441 -53.89 -14.82 -11.36
N GLU A 442 -54.10 -13.50 -11.36
CA GLU A 442 -54.40 -12.75 -12.58
C GLU A 442 -53.19 -12.60 -13.51
N VAL A 443 -51.96 -12.56 -12.98
CA VAL A 443 -50.71 -12.62 -13.76
C VAL A 443 -50.52 -14.01 -14.36
N GLU A 444 -50.68 -15.07 -13.56
CA GLU A 444 -50.53 -16.47 -14.01
C GLU A 444 -51.57 -16.86 -15.07
N SER A 445 -52.80 -16.39 -14.94
CA SER A 445 -53.87 -16.59 -15.95
C SER A 445 -53.70 -15.73 -17.20
N GLY A 446 -52.71 -14.83 -17.24
CA GLY A 446 -52.44 -13.92 -18.35
C GLY A 446 -53.44 -12.77 -18.47
N LYS A 447 -54.32 -12.58 -17.47
CA LYS A 447 -55.28 -11.48 -17.41
C LYS A 447 -54.57 -10.14 -17.17
N LEU A 448 -53.53 -10.13 -16.34
CA LEU A 448 -52.64 -8.99 -16.13
C LEU A 448 -51.29 -9.28 -16.80
N LYS A 449 -50.92 -8.47 -17.81
CA LYS A 449 -49.66 -8.63 -18.54
C LYS A 449 -48.46 -8.02 -17.80
N LYS A 450 -48.66 -6.91 -17.09
CA LYS A 450 -47.62 -6.19 -16.36
C LYS A 450 -48.21 -5.64 -15.07
N VAL A 451 -47.50 -5.87 -13.96
CA VAL A 451 -47.85 -5.38 -12.63
C VAL A 451 -46.61 -4.69 -12.09
N GLN A 452 -46.79 -3.53 -11.47
CA GLN A 452 -45.68 -2.73 -10.95
C GLN A 452 -45.92 -2.37 -9.50
N ILE A 453 -44.84 -2.25 -8.74
CA ILE A 453 -44.85 -1.66 -7.40
C ILE A 453 -44.42 -0.21 -7.56
N CYS A 454 -45.22 0.72 -7.02
CA CYS A 454 -44.87 2.13 -7.04
C CYS A 454 -45.36 2.88 -5.80
N LYS A 455 -44.81 4.08 -5.61
CA LYS A 455 -45.31 5.10 -4.68
C LYS A 455 -45.59 6.39 -5.43
N TYR A 456 -46.76 6.96 -5.17
CA TYR A 456 -47.16 8.28 -5.69
C TYR A 456 -46.86 9.37 -4.67
N ILE A 457 -46.39 10.51 -5.16
CA ILE A 457 -46.10 11.72 -4.40
C ILE A 457 -46.83 12.85 -5.11
N ASP A 458 -48.05 13.12 -4.67
CA ASP A 458 -48.94 14.10 -5.29
C ASP A 458 -48.43 15.53 -5.09
N ARG A 459 -48.72 16.39 -6.08
CA ARG A 459 -48.44 17.81 -5.95
C ARG A 459 -49.25 18.44 -4.81
N LYS A 460 -48.61 19.32 -4.05
CA LYS A 460 -49.20 20.09 -2.96
C LYS A 460 -48.79 21.56 -3.13
N PRO A 461 -49.75 22.51 -3.12
CA PRO A 461 -49.46 23.93 -3.41
C PRO A 461 -48.48 24.61 -2.45
N ASP A 462 -48.42 24.18 -1.20
CA ASP A 462 -47.68 24.86 -0.12
C ASP A 462 -46.36 24.16 0.27
N GLU A 463 -45.95 23.13 -0.48
CA GLU A 463 -44.75 22.34 -0.17
C GLU A 463 -43.49 22.87 -0.90
N THR A 464 -42.32 22.50 -0.39
CA THR A 464 -41.02 22.96 -0.89
C THR A 464 -40.32 21.92 -1.77
N ASN A 465 -39.28 22.33 -2.52
CA ASN A 465 -38.40 21.40 -3.24
C ASN A 465 -37.79 20.32 -2.30
N ALA A 466 -37.43 20.71 -1.07
CA ALA A 466 -36.92 19.79 -0.04
C ALA A 466 -37.93 18.72 0.39
N TYR A 467 -39.24 19.04 0.41
CA TYR A 467 -40.30 18.06 0.66
C TYR A 467 -40.28 16.96 -0.42
N TYR A 468 -40.26 17.36 -1.69
CA TYR A 468 -40.24 16.42 -2.81
C TYR A 468 -38.97 15.58 -2.82
N HIS A 469 -37.80 16.18 -2.57
CA HIS A 469 -36.55 15.46 -2.42
C HIS A 469 -36.65 14.34 -1.36
N THR A 470 -37.18 14.69 -0.18
CA THR A 470 -37.33 13.78 0.96
C THR A 470 -38.29 12.63 0.65
N GLU A 471 -39.46 12.93 0.08
CA GLU A 471 -40.46 11.91 -0.21
C GLU A 471 -40.04 10.97 -1.35
N ILE A 472 -39.34 11.48 -2.37
CA ILE A 472 -38.76 10.66 -3.45
C ILE A 472 -37.64 9.77 -2.89
N THR A 473 -36.79 10.28 -2.00
CA THR A 473 -35.74 9.50 -1.32
C THR A 473 -36.34 8.31 -0.57
N LYS A 474 -37.38 8.54 0.25
CA LYS A 474 -38.08 7.48 0.98
C LYS A 474 -38.72 6.45 0.02
N ALA A 475 -39.27 6.92 -1.10
CA ALA A 475 -39.90 6.06 -2.09
C ALA A 475 -38.89 5.14 -2.80
N ILE A 476 -37.71 5.65 -3.18
CA ILE A 476 -36.63 4.86 -3.78
C ILE A 476 -36.16 3.79 -2.78
N ALA A 477 -35.86 4.19 -1.53
CA ALA A 477 -35.43 3.26 -0.49
C ALA A 477 -36.43 2.11 -0.25
N ALA A 478 -37.74 2.40 -0.31
CA ALA A 478 -38.78 1.39 -0.14
C ALA A 478 -38.89 0.40 -1.32
N ILE A 479 -38.44 0.80 -2.52
CA ILE A 479 -38.50 -0.03 -3.75
C ILE A 479 -37.26 -0.93 -3.91
N LEU A 480 -36.09 -0.50 -3.41
CA LEU A 480 -34.83 -1.24 -3.56
C LEU A 480 -34.90 -2.74 -3.16
N PRO A 481 -35.54 -3.15 -2.05
CA PRO A 481 -35.62 -4.57 -1.69
C PRO A 481 -36.29 -5.44 -2.76
N TYR A 482 -37.28 -4.90 -3.47
CA TYR A 482 -37.96 -5.60 -4.56
C TYR A 482 -37.09 -5.62 -5.83
N TYR A 483 -36.33 -4.55 -6.06
CA TYR A 483 -35.39 -4.47 -7.18
C TYR A 483 -34.26 -5.49 -7.02
N ASP A 484 -33.66 -5.59 -5.84
CA ASP A 484 -32.60 -6.55 -5.52
C ASP A 484 -33.07 -8.00 -5.75
N HIS A 485 -34.30 -8.31 -5.29
CA HIS A 485 -34.91 -9.62 -5.45
C HIS A 485 -35.16 -9.98 -6.91
N VAL A 486 -35.72 -9.06 -7.70
CA VAL A 486 -35.94 -9.27 -9.14
C VAL A 486 -34.63 -9.48 -9.89
N LEU A 487 -33.56 -8.80 -9.49
CA LEU A 487 -32.23 -8.97 -10.09
C LEU A 487 -31.53 -10.27 -9.66
N GLY A 488 -32.11 -11.05 -8.73
CA GLY A 488 -31.46 -12.25 -8.19
C GLY A 488 -30.18 -11.92 -7.41
N ILE A 489 -30.09 -10.71 -6.86
CA ILE A 489 -29.01 -10.33 -5.96
C ILE A 489 -29.26 -11.06 -4.64
N GLU A 490 -28.61 -12.22 -4.48
CA GLU A 490 -28.56 -12.89 -3.18
C GLU A 490 -27.96 -11.90 -2.18
N LYS A 491 -28.73 -11.59 -1.12
CA LYS A 491 -28.12 -11.00 0.07
C LYS A 491 -27.00 -11.94 0.50
N ILE A 492 -25.80 -11.40 0.62
CA ILE A 492 -24.64 -12.14 1.13
C ILE A 492 -24.91 -12.40 2.61
N GLU A 493 -25.59 -13.52 2.91
CA GLU A 493 -25.92 -13.91 4.27
C GLU A 493 -24.75 -14.71 4.85
N TYR A 494 -24.06 -14.08 5.80
CA TYR A 494 -23.17 -14.78 6.70
C TYR A 494 -23.99 -15.33 7.88
N TYR A 495 -23.67 -16.53 8.34
CA TYR A 495 -24.34 -17.21 9.43
C TYR A 495 -23.36 -17.57 10.55
N PRO A 496 -23.83 -17.80 11.79
CA PRO A 496 -25.16 -17.46 12.28
C PRO A 496 -25.32 -15.94 12.39
N SER A 497 -26.50 -15.41 12.04
CA SER A 497 -26.84 -14.00 12.26
C SER A 497 -26.80 -13.65 13.75
N LEU A 498 -26.70 -12.36 14.09
CA LEU A 498 -26.68 -11.91 15.49
C LEU A 498 -27.95 -12.36 16.25
N ALA A 499 -29.09 -12.45 15.56
CA ALA A 499 -30.35 -12.93 16.13
C ALA A 499 -30.34 -14.45 16.41
N GLU A 500 -29.55 -15.22 15.66
CA GLU A 500 -29.41 -16.68 15.81
C GLU A 500 -28.36 -17.06 16.86
N TYR A 501 -27.25 -16.30 16.91
CA TYR A 501 -26.18 -16.55 17.87
C TYR A 501 -25.37 -15.29 18.17
N ASP A 502 -25.41 -14.90 19.43
CA ASP A 502 -24.58 -13.86 20.01
C ASP A 502 -23.74 -14.47 21.15
N PRO A 503 -22.40 -14.48 21.04
CA PRO A 503 -21.54 -14.98 22.12
C PRO A 503 -21.54 -14.04 23.34
N GLY A 504 -21.98 -12.78 23.20
CA GLY A 504 -22.06 -11.81 24.28
C GLY A 504 -20.71 -11.36 24.86
N ILE A 505 -19.64 -11.51 24.07
CA ILE A 505 -18.26 -11.22 24.48
C ILE A 505 -17.88 -9.81 24.01
N THR A 506 -17.40 -8.97 24.92
CA THR A 506 -17.00 -7.59 24.60
C THR A 506 -15.59 -7.53 24.00
N ALA A 507 -15.22 -6.38 23.43
CA ALA A 507 -13.89 -6.17 22.88
C ALA A 507 -12.81 -6.30 23.96
N GLU A 508 -13.06 -5.79 25.17
CA GLU A 508 -12.14 -5.87 26.30
C GLU A 508 -11.95 -7.32 26.78
N GLU A 509 -13.00 -8.14 26.74
CA GLU A 509 -12.91 -9.56 27.08
C GLU A 509 -12.09 -10.34 26.05
N TYR A 510 -12.32 -10.09 24.76
CA TYR A 510 -11.47 -10.63 23.70
C TYR A 510 -10.02 -10.20 23.87
N GLU A 511 -9.76 -8.91 24.08
CA GLU A 511 -8.41 -8.37 24.23
C GLU A 511 -7.68 -9.02 25.42
N ARG A 512 -8.35 -9.14 26.57
CA ARG A 512 -7.80 -9.79 27.77
C ARG A 512 -7.42 -11.25 27.50
N ILE A 513 -8.30 -11.99 26.81
CA ILE A 513 -8.12 -13.43 26.55
C ILE A 513 -7.03 -13.67 25.51
N LEU A 514 -7.07 -12.93 24.40
CA LEU A 514 -6.16 -13.08 23.28
C LEU A 514 -4.75 -12.53 23.60
N GLY A 515 -4.67 -11.54 24.49
CA GLY A 515 -3.41 -10.95 24.95
C GLY A 515 -2.71 -11.68 26.11
N ASP A 516 -3.28 -12.78 26.62
CA ASP A 516 -2.67 -13.61 27.67
C ASP A 516 -2.14 -14.93 27.07
N GLU A 517 -0.82 -15.07 27.01
CA GLU A 517 -0.15 -16.24 26.42
C GLU A 517 -0.41 -17.56 27.18
N ASN A 518 -0.85 -17.47 28.44
CA ASN A 518 -1.26 -18.65 29.21
C ASN A 518 -2.64 -19.19 28.78
N ILE A 519 -3.44 -18.35 28.12
CA ILE A 519 -4.78 -18.66 27.65
C ILE A 519 -4.76 -18.95 26.15
N VAL A 520 -4.22 -18.02 25.36
CA VAL A 520 -4.09 -18.12 23.91
C VAL A 520 -2.64 -18.00 23.50
N LYS A 521 -2.09 -19.07 22.91
CA LYS A 521 -0.70 -19.06 22.46
C LYS A 521 -0.52 -18.08 21.30
N SER A 522 0.57 -17.32 21.32
CA SER A 522 1.01 -16.43 20.23
C SER A 522 0.97 -17.11 18.85
N ALA A 523 1.44 -18.36 18.78
CA ALA A 523 1.42 -19.17 17.56
C ALA A 523 0.00 -19.50 17.00
N TRP A 524 -1.08 -19.24 17.75
CA TRP A 524 -2.45 -19.43 17.28
C TRP A 524 -3.11 -18.15 16.77
N LEU A 525 -2.47 -17.00 16.95
CA LEU A 525 -3.07 -15.70 16.63
C LEU A 525 -2.86 -15.27 15.16
N ASP A 526 -2.04 -16.00 14.42
CA ASP A 526 -1.70 -15.68 13.02
C ASP A 526 -2.93 -15.62 12.10
N THR A 527 -3.88 -16.55 12.22
CA THR A 527 -5.13 -16.51 11.44
C THR A 527 -5.92 -15.24 11.69
N LEU A 528 -6.01 -14.82 12.95
CA LEU A 528 -6.77 -13.64 13.35
C LEU A 528 -6.08 -12.37 12.86
N HIS A 529 -4.77 -12.27 13.06
CA HIS A 529 -3.98 -11.13 12.61
C HIS A 529 -4.02 -10.97 11.08
N TYR A 530 -3.80 -12.04 10.32
CA TYR A 530 -3.81 -11.96 8.86
C TYR A 530 -5.20 -11.70 8.27
N LEU A 531 -6.26 -12.25 8.88
CA LEU A 531 -7.63 -11.92 8.48
C LEU A 531 -7.96 -10.46 8.80
N TYR A 532 -7.49 -9.92 9.92
CA TYR A 532 -7.60 -8.50 10.27
C TYR A 532 -6.89 -7.60 9.24
N LEU A 533 -5.66 -7.94 8.83
CA LEU A 533 -4.93 -7.22 7.76
C LEU A 533 -5.63 -7.28 6.40
N MET A 534 -6.51 -8.26 6.18
CA MET A 534 -7.33 -8.39 4.98
C MET A 534 -8.69 -7.68 5.08
N GLY A 535 -8.91 -6.87 6.12
CA GLY A 535 -10.18 -6.16 6.35
C GLY A 535 -11.24 -7.00 7.07
N GLY A 536 -10.82 -8.05 7.78
CA GLY A 536 -11.70 -8.87 8.63
C GLY A 536 -12.55 -9.89 7.88
N ILE A 537 -12.36 -10.06 6.57
CA ILE A 537 -13.12 -11.01 5.73
C ILE A 537 -12.17 -11.78 4.82
N GLY A 538 -12.37 -13.09 4.69
CA GLY A 538 -11.60 -13.93 3.78
C GLY A 538 -11.61 -15.41 4.13
N THR A 539 -10.95 -16.22 3.32
CA THR A 539 -10.79 -17.66 3.52
C THR A 539 -9.41 -18.00 4.07
N CYS A 540 -9.30 -19.12 4.80
CA CYS A 540 -7.99 -19.65 5.20
C CYS A 540 -7.09 -20.03 4.02
N LYS A 541 -7.65 -20.25 2.81
CA LYS A 541 -6.88 -20.51 1.60
C LYS A 541 -6.29 -19.22 1.02
N GLN A 542 -7.03 -18.10 1.08
CA GLN A 542 -6.52 -16.78 0.71
C GLN A 542 -5.41 -16.34 1.66
N ILE A 543 -5.57 -16.55 2.97
CA ILE A 543 -4.50 -16.32 3.95
C ILE A 543 -3.26 -17.16 3.60
N ALA A 544 -3.45 -18.47 3.32
CA ALA A 544 -2.34 -19.35 2.95
C ALA A 544 -1.61 -18.93 1.67
N ASN A 545 -2.36 -18.50 0.65
CA ASN A 545 -1.78 -18.02 -0.60
C ASN A 545 -0.97 -16.73 -0.41
N LYS A 546 -1.34 -15.88 0.55
CA LYS A 546 -0.71 -14.57 0.77
C LYS A 546 0.43 -14.61 1.79
N TYR A 547 0.31 -15.41 2.85
CA TYR A 547 1.20 -15.39 4.01
C TYR A 547 1.89 -16.75 4.29
N GLY A 548 1.75 -17.74 3.41
CA GLY A 548 2.39 -19.06 3.54
C GLY A 548 1.58 -20.08 4.35
N ASN A 549 2.16 -21.23 4.73
CA ASN A 549 1.48 -22.36 5.40
C ASN A 549 0.30 -22.99 4.62
N GLY A 550 -0.35 -24.01 5.19
CA GLY A 550 -1.52 -24.67 4.60
C GLY A 550 -2.84 -24.16 5.18
N ALA A 551 -3.93 -24.15 4.40
CA ALA A 551 -5.26 -23.69 4.89
C ALA A 551 -5.74 -24.44 6.16
N ALA A 552 -5.33 -25.71 6.35
CA ALA A 552 -5.63 -26.50 7.55
C ALA A 552 -4.97 -25.95 8.83
N HIS A 553 -3.79 -25.34 8.70
CA HIS A 553 -3.09 -24.67 9.82
C HIS A 553 -3.95 -23.53 10.35
N TYR A 554 -4.36 -22.61 9.47
CA TYR A 554 -5.15 -21.45 9.86
C TYR A 554 -6.52 -21.81 10.42
N ASN A 555 -7.18 -22.82 9.84
CA ASN A 555 -8.43 -23.36 10.39
C ASN A 555 -8.24 -23.94 11.80
N THR A 556 -7.15 -24.67 12.03
CA THR A 556 -6.87 -25.28 13.34
C THR A 556 -6.60 -24.20 14.39
N ASN A 557 -5.84 -23.17 14.04
CA ASN A 557 -5.53 -22.04 14.94
C ASN A 557 -6.80 -21.25 15.30
N ALA A 558 -7.63 -20.91 14.31
CA ALA A 558 -8.93 -20.26 14.55
C ALA A 558 -9.81 -21.05 15.53
N ILE A 559 -9.88 -22.38 15.38
CA ILE A 559 -10.66 -23.25 16.28
C ILE A 559 -10.04 -23.29 17.69
N ASN A 560 -8.71 -23.34 17.81
CA ASN A 560 -8.03 -23.36 19.11
C ASN A 560 -8.30 -22.08 19.90
N VAL A 561 -8.22 -20.93 19.23
CA VAL A 561 -8.55 -19.64 19.85
C VAL A 561 -10.02 -19.62 20.27
N ALA A 562 -10.94 -20.05 19.41
CA ALA A 562 -12.37 -20.06 19.74
C ALA A 562 -12.70 -20.95 20.96
N LYS A 563 -12.01 -22.10 21.09
CA LYS A 563 -12.13 -22.97 22.26
C LYS A 563 -11.59 -22.32 23.53
N ALA A 564 -10.46 -21.62 23.44
CA ALA A 564 -9.89 -20.90 24.58
C ALA A 564 -10.84 -19.79 25.04
N VAL A 565 -11.36 -19.00 24.11
CA VAL A 565 -12.35 -17.95 24.41
C VAL A 565 -13.60 -18.53 25.08
N HIS A 566 -14.18 -19.60 24.52
CA HIS A 566 -15.34 -20.24 25.14
C HIS A 566 -15.04 -20.76 26.55
N LYS A 567 -13.87 -21.37 26.77
CA LYS A 567 -13.48 -21.90 28.07
C LYS A 567 -13.37 -20.80 29.14
N GLU A 568 -12.85 -19.64 28.77
CA GLU A 568 -12.66 -18.52 29.69
C GLU A 568 -13.93 -17.70 29.96
N THR A 569 -14.80 -17.56 28.96
CA THR A 569 -16.02 -16.75 29.06
C THR A 569 -17.27 -17.56 29.43
N ASN A 570 -17.22 -18.88 29.22
CA ASN A 570 -18.38 -19.77 29.27
C ASN A 570 -19.53 -19.28 28.36
N CYS A 571 -19.21 -18.64 27.24
CA CYS A 571 -20.18 -18.16 26.26
C CYS A 571 -20.99 -19.34 25.67
N PRO A 572 -22.24 -19.13 25.22
CA PRO A 572 -23.00 -20.20 24.57
C PRO A 572 -22.25 -20.73 23.34
N LEU A 573 -22.46 -21.99 22.97
CA LEU A 573 -21.96 -22.57 21.72
C LEU A 573 -23.10 -22.70 20.71
N CYS A 574 -22.81 -22.43 19.45
CA CYS A 574 -23.74 -22.63 18.36
C CYS A 574 -23.80 -24.13 18.02
N ALA A 575 -24.98 -24.75 18.12
CA ALA A 575 -25.17 -26.16 17.79
C ALA A 575 -25.50 -26.33 16.30
N ARG A 576 -24.98 -27.38 15.67
CA ARG A 576 -25.41 -27.83 14.34
C ARG A 576 -26.80 -28.47 14.43
N ASP A 577 -27.45 -28.59 13.28
CA ASP A 577 -28.68 -29.39 13.11
C ASP A 577 -28.51 -30.86 13.54
N THR A 578 -27.27 -31.36 13.56
CA THR A 578 -26.90 -32.70 14.03
C THR A 578 -26.73 -32.81 15.56
N GLY A 579 -26.82 -31.70 16.30
CA GLY A 579 -26.64 -31.65 17.75
C GLY A 579 -25.19 -31.48 18.24
N GLU A 580 -24.22 -31.33 17.32
CA GLU A 580 -22.81 -31.08 17.67
C GLU A 580 -22.50 -29.59 17.83
N ASN A 581 -21.73 -29.22 18.86
CA ASN A 581 -21.32 -27.83 19.09
C ASN A 581 -20.24 -27.35 18.12
N GLN A 582 -20.35 -26.10 17.65
CA GLN A 582 -19.36 -25.40 16.83
C GLN A 582 -18.70 -24.29 17.63
N TYR A 583 -17.37 -24.20 17.51
CA TYR A 583 -16.56 -23.21 18.24
C TYR A 583 -16.26 -21.96 17.42
N TRP A 584 -15.96 -22.10 16.13
CA TRP A 584 -15.63 -20.95 15.27
C TRP A 584 -16.68 -19.81 15.28
N PRO A 585 -18.01 -20.04 15.49
CA PRO A 585 -18.97 -18.95 15.57
C PRO A 585 -18.73 -17.99 16.72
N VAL A 586 -18.01 -18.42 17.77
CA VAL A 586 -17.57 -17.54 18.86
C VAL A 586 -16.79 -16.36 18.28
N LEU A 587 -15.89 -16.61 17.32
CA LEU A 587 -15.01 -15.58 16.74
C LEU A 587 -15.57 -14.94 15.47
N PHE A 588 -16.27 -15.71 14.64
CA PHE A 588 -16.60 -15.32 13.27
C PHE A 588 -18.07 -15.50 12.93
N TYR A 589 -18.51 -14.78 11.91
CA TYR A 589 -19.56 -15.20 11.00
C TYR A 589 -18.94 -16.00 9.84
N GLY A 590 -19.71 -16.91 9.25
CA GLY A 590 -19.24 -17.84 8.23
C GLY A 590 -20.14 -17.87 7.00
N ARG A 591 -19.59 -18.33 5.87
CA ARG A 591 -20.33 -18.57 4.63
C ARG A 591 -19.67 -19.67 3.81
N ASP A 592 -20.48 -20.59 3.29
CA ASP A 592 -20.05 -21.54 2.26
C ASP A 592 -19.90 -20.83 0.91
N LEU A 593 -18.76 -21.05 0.27
CA LEU A 593 -18.46 -20.60 -1.09
C LEU A 593 -18.63 -21.77 -2.06
N ALA A 594 -19.05 -21.46 -3.29
CA ALA A 594 -18.94 -22.43 -4.38
C ALA A 594 -17.47 -22.84 -4.54
N ASP A 595 -17.22 -24.13 -4.82
CA ASP A 595 -15.88 -24.70 -4.89
C ASP A 595 -15.01 -23.92 -5.89
N SER A 596 -14.15 -23.04 -5.36
CA SER A 596 -13.44 -21.99 -6.10
C SER A 596 -11.95 -22.04 -5.81
N ALA A 597 -11.15 -21.36 -6.63
CA ALA A 597 -9.71 -21.23 -6.39
C ALA A 597 -9.42 -20.63 -5.01
N ASP A 598 -10.31 -19.77 -4.51
CA ASP A 598 -10.18 -19.02 -3.26
C ASP A 598 -10.63 -19.79 -2.02
N GLY A 599 -11.20 -20.99 -2.14
CA GLY A 599 -11.59 -21.85 -1.01
C GLY A 599 -13.10 -22.07 -0.90
N VAL A 600 -13.48 -22.99 0.00
CA VAL A 600 -14.87 -23.47 0.16
C VAL A 600 -15.62 -22.76 1.29
N PHE A 601 -14.90 -22.07 2.19
CA PHE A 601 -15.48 -21.43 3.37
C PHE A 601 -14.83 -20.08 3.66
N SER A 602 -15.64 -19.04 3.86
CA SER A 602 -15.18 -17.69 4.19
C SER A 602 -15.55 -17.32 5.62
N TYR A 603 -14.61 -16.72 6.34
CA TYR A 603 -14.82 -16.12 7.65
C TYR A 603 -15.05 -14.61 7.51
N LYS A 604 -15.87 -14.07 8.41
CA LYS A 604 -15.99 -12.64 8.70
C LYS A 604 -15.86 -12.44 10.20
N MET A 605 -14.93 -11.60 10.65
CA MET A 605 -14.72 -11.32 12.07
C MET A 605 -15.94 -10.63 12.69
N ARG A 606 -16.21 -10.95 13.97
CA ARG A 606 -17.15 -10.17 14.78
C ARG A 606 -16.55 -8.82 15.13
N GLU A 607 -17.40 -7.80 15.26
CA GLU A 607 -16.95 -6.43 15.55
C GLU A 607 -16.15 -6.32 16.86
N PRO A 608 -16.60 -6.88 18.01
CA PRO A 608 -15.81 -6.83 19.24
C PRO A 608 -14.45 -7.53 19.12
N LEU A 609 -14.37 -8.59 18.30
CA LEU A 609 -13.11 -9.28 18.03
C LEU A 609 -12.17 -8.42 17.17
N MET A 610 -12.69 -7.69 16.18
CA MET A 610 -11.89 -6.76 15.38
C MET A 610 -11.30 -5.64 16.21
N GLU A 611 -12.10 -5.07 17.12
CA GLU A 611 -11.66 -4.05 18.08
C GLU A 611 -10.56 -4.59 19.00
N ALA A 612 -10.72 -5.81 19.50
CA ALA A 612 -9.72 -6.46 20.34
C ALA A 612 -8.40 -6.73 19.60
N ILE A 613 -8.44 -7.24 18.37
CA ILE A 613 -7.24 -7.47 17.57
C ILE A 613 -6.53 -6.15 17.25
N LYS A 614 -7.28 -5.07 16.98
CA LYS A 614 -6.74 -3.72 16.80
C LYS A 614 -6.04 -3.22 18.08
N ALA A 615 -6.65 -3.39 19.24
CA ALA A 615 -6.02 -3.02 20.52
C ALA A 615 -4.72 -3.82 20.78
N LEU A 616 -4.70 -5.11 20.46
CA LEU A 616 -3.50 -5.96 20.57
C LEU A 616 -2.40 -5.56 19.57
N GLU A 617 -2.79 -5.13 18.37
CA GLU A 617 -1.91 -4.57 17.34
C GLU A 617 -1.23 -3.30 17.81
N GLU A 618 -1.99 -2.37 18.39
CA GLU A 618 -1.49 -1.13 18.98
C GLU A 618 -0.54 -1.39 20.18
N ARG A 619 -0.79 -2.47 20.93
CA ARG A 619 0.09 -2.94 22.03
C ARG A 619 1.34 -3.68 21.56
N GLY A 620 1.52 -3.88 20.25
CA GLY A 620 2.69 -4.57 19.69
C GLY A 620 2.70 -6.08 19.97
N VAL A 621 1.55 -6.70 20.26
CA VAL A 621 1.47 -8.15 20.53
C VAL A 621 1.89 -8.97 19.31
N PHE A 622 1.74 -8.41 18.10
CA PHE A 622 2.14 -9.03 16.84
C PHE A 622 3.53 -8.57 16.35
N GLN A 623 4.33 -7.88 17.18
CA GLN A 623 5.60 -7.29 16.75
C GLN A 623 6.63 -8.34 16.32
N GLU A 624 6.72 -9.48 16.99
CA GLU A 624 7.57 -10.60 16.57
C GLU A 624 7.16 -11.16 15.20
N MET A 625 5.85 -11.13 14.88
CA MET A 625 5.32 -11.50 13.55
C MET A 625 5.68 -10.44 12.48
N LYS A 626 5.87 -9.17 12.87
CA LYS A 626 6.36 -8.08 11.99
C LYS A 626 7.88 -8.08 11.82
N GLU A 627 8.65 -8.47 12.84
CA GLU A 627 10.10 -8.58 12.72
C GLU A 627 10.52 -9.74 11.82
N ALA A 628 9.70 -10.80 11.75
CA ALA A 628 9.79 -11.80 10.69
C ALA A 628 9.59 -11.23 9.26
N ASN A 629 8.97 -10.04 9.11
CA ASN A 629 8.84 -9.31 7.83
C ASN A 629 10.00 -8.33 7.54
N LYS A 630 10.98 -8.14 8.44
CA LYS A 630 12.18 -7.31 8.19
C LYS A 630 13.33 -8.06 7.52
N GLU A 631 13.25 -9.38 7.45
CA GLU A 631 14.25 -10.20 6.78
C GLU A 631 13.88 -10.30 5.29
N PHE A 632 14.72 -9.76 4.40
CA PHE A 632 14.54 -10.01 2.97
C PHE A 632 14.57 -11.52 2.73
N ASP A 633 13.61 -12.04 1.96
CA ASP A 633 13.65 -13.43 1.55
C ASP A 633 14.96 -13.73 0.79
N LYS A 634 15.48 -14.95 0.91
CA LYS A 634 16.77 -15.29 0.28
C LYS A 634 16.72 -15.31 -1.25
N ASN A 635 15.52 -15.31 -1.83
CA ASN A 635 15.26 -15.31 -3.25
C ASN A 635 14.11 -14.33 -3.53
N LEU A 636 14.37 -13.23 -4.23
CA LEU A 636 13.36 -12.21 -4.58
C LEU A 636 13.33 -12.00 -6.08
N ILE A 637 12.16 -11.62 -6.61
CA ILE A 637 11.97 -11.17 -7.99
C ILE A 637 11.21 -9.85 -7.98
N LEU A 638 11.84 -8.79 -8.52
CA LEU A 638 11.17 -7.53 -8.85
C LEU A 638 10.48 -7.70 -10.21
N TYR A 639 9.16 -7.60 -10.27
CA TYR A 639 8.41 -7.85 -11.51
C TYR A 639 7.42 -6.74 -11.84
N GLY A 640 7.10 -6.59 -13.12
CA GLY A 640 6.09 -5.63 -13.59
C GLY A 640 6.35 -5.13 -15.01
N PRO A 641 5.55 -4.16 -15.48
CA PRO A 641 5.64 -3.58 -16.82
C PRO A 641 7.01 -2.97 -17.14
N PRO A 642 7.39 -2.80 -18.42
CA PRO A 642 8.67 -2.20 -18.76
C PRO A 642 8.74 -0.73 -18.35
N GLY A 643 9.94 -0.28 -17.94
CA GLY A 643 10.18 1.10 -17.56
C GLY A 643 9.73 1.49 -16.13
N THR A 644 9.42 0.53 -15.25
CA THR A 644 9.03 0.79 -13.85
C THR A 644 10.21 0.84 -12.87
N GLY A 645 11.44 0.85 -13.38
CA GLY A 645 12.64 0.98 -12.56
C GLY A 645 13.10 -0.30 -11.86
N LYS A 646 12.68 -1.50 -12.28
CA LYS A 646 13.09 -2.79 -11.67
C LYS A 646 14.61 -2.97 -11.61
N THR A 647 15.29 -2.89 -12.76
CA THR A 647 16.75 -3.02 -12.85
C THR A 647 17.46 -1.89 -12.11
N TYR A 648 16.92 -0.67 -12.17
CA TYR A 648 17.45 0.48 -11.43
C TYR A 648 17.40 0.24 -9.90
N ASN A 649 16.27 -0.24 -9.39
CA ASN A 649 16.05 -0.52 -7.96
C ASN A 649 16.77 -1.79 -7.49
N SER A 650 17.17 -2.70 -8.39
CA SER A 650 17.95 -3.89 -8.02
C SER A 650 19.24 -3.52 -7.26
N ALA A 651 19.87 -2.39 -7.60
CA ALA A 651 21.01 -1.86 -6.89
C ALA A 651 20.66 -1.43 -5.45
N THR A 652 19.54 -0.72 -5.27
CA THR A 652 19.04 -0.29 -3.96
C THR A 652 18.73 -1.50 -3.06
N TYR A 653 18.02 -2.49 -3.59
CA TYR A 653 17.74 -3.73 -2.86
C TYR A 653 19.02 -4.49 -2.50
N ALA A 654 19.98 -4.59 -3.41
CA ALA A 654 21.24 -5.28 -3.13
C ALA A 654 22.04 -4.59 -2.03
N VAL A 655 22.12 -3.24 -2.05
CA VAL A 655 22.76 -2.46 -0.98
C VAL A 655 22.00 -2.60 0.34
N ALA A 656 20.67 -2.53 0.31
CA ALA A 656 19.82 -2.71 1.50
C ALA A 656 20.07 -4.07 2.16
N ILE A 657 20.09 -5.15 1.37
CA ILE A 657 20.41 -6.50 1.84
C ILE A 657 21.83 -6.58 2.42
N CYS A 658 22.84 -6.07 1.70
CA CYS A 658 24.23 -6.14 2.13
C CYS A 658 24.55 -5.33 3.39
N ASP A 659 23.89 -4.18 3.56
CA ASP A 659 24.10 -3.26 4.68
C ASP A 659 23.08 -3.43 5.82
N GLY A 660 22.09 -4.34 5.68
CA GLY A 660 21.08 -4.62 6.70
C GLY A 660 20.10 -3.46 6.93
N LYS A 661 19.77 -2.74 5.87
CA LYS A 661 18.90 -1.55 5.88
C LYS A 661 17.57 -1.82 5.19
N SER A 662 16.58 -0.98 5.43
CA SER A 662 15.38 -1.00 4.59
C SER A 662 15.64 -0.29 3.25
N VAL A 663 14.81 -0.57 2.24
CA VAL A 663 14.88 0.13 0.95
C VAL A 663 14.55 1.62 1.12
N ASP A 664 13.61 1.95 2.01
CA ASP A 664 13.16 3.33 2.27
C ASP A 664 14.23 4.22 2.92
N GLU A 665 15.20 3.62 3.61
CA GLU A 665 16.35 4.33 4.19
C GLU A 665 17.36 4.78 3.14
N LEU A 666 17.30 4.25 1.92
CA LEU A 666 18.26 4.50 0.83
C LEU A 666 17.70 5.50 -0.19
N THR A 667 17.59 6.76 0.21
CA THR A 667 16.98 7.83 -0.60
C THR A 667 17.94 8.48 -1.61
N ASP A 668 19.25 8.44 -1.37
CA ASP A 668 20.28 8.99 -2.26
C ASP A 668 20.84 7.91 -3.19
N TYR A 669 20.41 7.94 -4.45
CA TYR A 669 20.83 6.94 -5.44
C TYR A 669 22.31 7.02 -5.82
N ASP A 670 22.93 8.21 -5.82
CA ASP A 670 24.35 8.33 -6.13
C ASP A 670 25.20 7.69 -5.03
N ALA A 671 24.78 7.86 -3.76
CA ALA A 671 25.38 7.16 -2.64
C ALA A 671 25.16 5.64 -2.72
N VAL A 672 23.95 5.19 -3.09
CA VAL A 672 23.64 3.77 -3.33
C VAL A 672 24.55 3.20 -4.41
N MET A 673 24.70 3.86 -5.55
CA MET A 673 25.53 3.38 -6.66
C MET A 673 27.02 3.36 -6.31
N LYS A 674 27.50 4.34 -5.53
CA LYS A 674 28.86 4.29 -5.01
C LYS A 674 29.06 3.06 -4.12
N ARG A 675 28.15 2.82 -3.18
CA ARG A 675 28.19 1.68 -2.26
C ARG A 675 28.04 0.34 -2.99
N TYR A 676 27.14 0.26 -3.97
CA TYR A 676 26.95 -0.88 -4.84
C TYR A 676 28.25 -1.25 -5.57
N ASN A 677 28.97 -0.27 -6.12
CA ASN A 677 30.25 -0.50 -6.80
C ASN A 677 31.36 -0.94 -5.84
N GLU A 678 31.39 -0.42 -4.61
CA GLU A 678 32.29 -0.89 -3.55
C GLU A 678 32.04 -2.36 -3.22
N LEU A 679 30.77 -2.74 -3.01
CA LEU A 679 30.36 -4.12 -2.71
C LEU A 679 30.62 -5.07 -3.88
N LYS A 680 30.37 -4.62 -5.11
CA LYS A 680 30.68 -5.38 -6.33
C LYS A 680 32.18 -5.61 -6.48
N LYS A 681 33.02 -4.59 -6.24
CA LYS A 681 34.48 -4.72 -6.25
C LYS A 681 34.98 -5.66 -5.15
N ALA A 682 34.30 -5.68 -4.00
CA ALA A 682 34.56 -6.61 -2.90
C ALA A 682 34.03 -8.04 -3.16
N GLY A 683 33.39 -8.30 -4.31
CA GLY A 683 32.83 -9.63 -4.62
C GLY A 683 31.54 -9.98 -3.88
N ARG A 684 30.97 -9.04 -3.10
CA ARG A 684 29.71 -9.24 -2.37
C ARG A 684 28.46 -9.10 -3.24
N ILE A 685 28.59 -8.48 -4.42
CA ILE A 685 27.54 -8.36 -5.41
C ILE A 685 28.02 -8.87 -6.76
N ALA A 686 27.23 -9.73 -7.40
CA ALA A 686 27.40 -10.12 -8.79
C ALA A 686 26.14 -9.81 -9.60
N PHE A 687 26.31 -9.57 -10.91
CA PHE A 687 25.22 -9.22 -11.81
C PHE A 687 25.36 -10.01 -13.11
N THR A 688 24.28 -10.64 -13.56
CA THR A 688 24.17 -11.29 -14.86
C THR A 688 22.80 -11.00 -15.48
N THR A 689 22.67 -11.26 -16.78
CA THR A 689 21.41 -11.10 -17.52
C THR A 689 21.11 -12.41 -18.25
N PHE A 690 19.89 -12.93 -18.08
CA PHE A 690 19.49 -14.15 -18.78
C PHE A 690 19.03 -13.86 -20.21
N HIS A 691 19.35 -14.78 -21.11
CA HIS A 691 18.91 -14.77 -22.49
C HIS A 691 18.63 -16.21 -22.94
N GLN A 692 17.94 -16.38 -24.07
CA GLN A 692 17.48 -17.70 -24.54
C GLN A 692 18.59 -18.75 -24.70
N SER A 693 19.81 -18.32 -25.02
CA SER A 693 20.98 -19.20 -25.16
C SER A 693 21.79 -19.41 -23.88
N TYR A 694 21.39 -18.81 -22.75
CA TYR A 694 22.14 -18.91 -21.49
C TYR A 694 21.90 -20.30 -20.88
N GLY A 695 22.96 -21.00 -20.53
CA GLY A 695 22.90 -22.42 -20.14
C GLY A 695 23.39 -22.69 -18.72
N TYR A 696 23.42 -23.98 -18.40
CA TYR A 696 23.98 -24.48 -17.14
C TYR A 696 25.50 -24.27 -17.11
N GLU A 697 26.13 -24.41 -18.28
CA GLU A 697 27.58 -24.38 -18.47
C GLU A 697 28.18 -23.02 -18.13
N GLU A 698 27.46 -21.92 -18.40
CA GLU A 698 27.88 -20.57 -18.04
C GLU A 698 27.52 -20.20 -16.59
N PHE A 699 26.49 -20.84 -16.02
CA PHE A 699 25.95 -20.47 -14.71
C PHE A 699 26.58 -21.27 -13.57
N ILE A 700 26.70 -22.59 -13.72
CA ILE A 700 27.12 -23.53 -12.66
C ILE A 700 28.51 -24.08 -12.94
N GLU A 701 28.69 -24.84 -14.02
CA GLU A 701 30.00 -25.31 -14.48
C GLU A 701 29.90 -25.90 -15.88
N GLY A 702 30.96 -25.73 -16.67
CA GLY A 702 31.00 -26.14 -18.06
C GLY A 702 32.37 -26.63 -18.49
N ILE A 703 32.38 -27.47 -19.52
CA ILE A 703 33.61 -27.95 -20.15
C ILE A 703 34.11 -26.89 -21.14
N LYS A 704 35.31 -26.37 -20.92
CA LYS A 704 35.97 -25.40 -21.81
C LYS A 704 37.24 -25.97 -22.44
N PRO A 705 37.54 -25.65 -23.71
CA PRO A 705 38.76 -26.08 -24.36
C PRO A 705 39.97 -25.28 -23.83
N ILE A 706 41.09 -25.97 -23.59
CA ILE A 706 42.39 -25.35 -23.33
C ILE A 706 43.17 -25.32 -24.64
N ILE A 707 43.54 -24.12 -25.09
CA ILE A 707 44.46 -23.93 -26.22
C ILE A 707 45.86 -23.76 -25.63
N ASP A 708 46.66 -24.83 -25.69
CA ASP A 708 48.07 -24.81 -25.31
C ASP A 708 48.91 -24.59 -26.57
N GLU A 709 49.53 -23.41 -26.74
CA GLU A 709 50.29 -23.05 -27.95
C GLU A 709 51.43 -24.03 -28.26
N ASN A 710 51.84 -24.87 -27.28
CA ASN A 710 52.90 -25.84 -27.39
C ASN A 710 52.44 -27.30 -27.56
N LYS A 711 51.11 -27.57 -27.65
CA LYS A 711 50.56 -28.91 -27.90
C LYS A 711 49.69 -28.94 -29.15
N GLN A 712 49.80 -30.01 -29.95
CA GLN A 712 48.98 -30.21 -31.15
C GLN A 712 47.53 -30.66 -30.85
N ASP A 713 47.23 -31.07 -29.62
CA ASP A 713 45.92 -31.60 -29.23
C ASP A 713 45.16 -30.62 -28.32
N ILE A 714 43.86 -30.43 -28.61
CA ILE A 714 42.93 -29.63 -27.80
C ILE A 714 42.64 -30.39 -26.49
N GLY A 715 42.97 -29.78 -25.34
CA GLY A 715 42.58 -30.27 -24.02
C GLY A 715 41.22 -29.72 -23.60
N TYR A 716 40.55 -30.37 -22.64
CA TYR A 716 39.32 -29.86 -22.02
C TYR A 716 39.52 -29.72 -20.51
N THR A 717 39.02 -28.63 -19.94
CA THR A 717 38.94 -28.40 -18.50
C THR A 717 37.52 -28.08 -18.08
N ILE A 718 37.19 -28.36 -16.83
CA ILE A 718 35.91 -27.95 -16.26
C ILE A 718 36.16 -26.63 -15.56
N GLU A 719 35.38 -25.61 -15.90
CA GLU A 719 35.43 -24.30 -15.24
C GLU A 719 34.13 -24.03 -14.50
N PRO A 720 34.19 -23.42 -13.31
CA PRO A 720 32.99 -22.95 -12.62
C PRO A 720 32.31 -21.84 -13.43
N GLY A 721 30.98 -21.88 -13.44
CA GLY A 721 30.14 -20.80 -13.94
C GLY A 721 29.98 -19.69 -12.91
N VAL A 722 29.36 -18.59 -13.33
CA VAL A 722 29.33 -17.34 -12.56
C VAL A 722 28.66 -17.46 -11.19
N PHE A 723 27.64 -18.33 -11.05
CA PHE A 723 26.93 -18.51 -9.79
C PHE A 723 27.68 -19.46 -8.85
N LYS A 724 28.29 -20.53 -9.38
CA LYS A 724 29.14 -21.42 -8.58
C LYS A 724 30.33 -20.66 -8.00
N GLU A 725 31.03 -19.89 -8.82
CA GLU A 725 32.16 -19.04 -8.38
C GLU A 725 31.70 -18.03 -7.32
N PHE A 726 30.54 -17.39 -7.50
CA PHE A 726 29.99 -16.46 -6.51
C PHE A 726 29.65 -17.14 -5.18
N CYS A 727 29.01 -18.31 -5.21
CA CYS A 727 28.72 -19.09 -4.01
C CYS A 727 30.00 -19.57 -3.32
N GLU A 728 31.05 -19.92 -4.05
CA GLU A 728 32.33 -20.30 -3.49
C GLU A 728 33.00 -19.11 -2.78
N ASN A 729 32.98 -17.92 -3.38
CA ASN A 729 33.49 -16.69 -2.77
C ASN A 729 32.68 -16.25 -1.54
N ALA A 730 31.37 -16.52 -1.52
CA ALA A 730 30.51 -16.18 -0.38
C ALA A 730 30.72 -17.10 0.84
N ARG A 731 31.48 -18.20 0.71
CA ARG A 731 31.79 -19.13 1.81
C ARG A 731 32.84 -18.55 2.78
N SER A 732 33.05 -19.24 3.89
CA SER A 732 33.71 -18.87 5.17
C SER A 732 34.90 -17.88 5.15
N ILE A 733 35.09 -17.17 6.28
CA ILE A 733 36.30 -16.38 6.56
C ILE A 733 37.09 -17.10 7.68
N VAL A 734 38.37 -17.40 7.47
CA VAL A 734 39.22 -17.87 8.58
C VAL A 734 39.77 -16.64 9.31
N ARG A 735 39.37 -16.44 10.58
CA ARG A 735 39.93 -15.40 11.45
C ARG A 735 41.05 -15.96 12.32
N THR A 736 42.25 -15.41 12.17
CA THR A 736 43.32 -15.61 13.16
C THR A 736 43.24 -14.52 14.22
N LYS A 737 43.58 -14.83 15.49
CA LYS A 737 43.51 -13.91 16.65
C LYS A 737 44.29 -12.58 16.49
N ASN A 738 45.13 -12.46 15.45
CA ASN A 738 45.95 -11.28 15.17
C ASN A 738 45.40 -10.37 14.06
N GLY A 739 44.17 -10.59 13.60
CA GLY A 739 43.51 -9.70 12.63
C GLY A 739 43.76 -10.06 11.16
N ASP A 740 44.44 -11.18 10.86
CA ASP A 740 44.62 -11.65 9.49
C ASP A 740 43.43 -12.53 9.06
N SER A 741 42.80 -12.15 7.95
CA SER A 741 41.66 -12.80 7.31
C SER A 741 42.11 -13.64 6.11
N ILE A 742 41.71 -14.92 6.05
CA ILE A 742 41.85 -15.77 4.86
C ILE A 742 40.45 -16.07 4.32
N ASP A 743 40.22 -15.75 3.05
CA ASP A 743 38.98 -16.07 2.33
C ASP A 743 38.86 -17.61 2.09
N ALA A 744 37.68 -18.21 2.20
CA ALA A 744 37.51 -19.64 1.89
C ALA A 744 37.72 -19.98 0.40
N GLY A 745 37.53 -19.00 -0.49
CA GLY A 745 37.88 -19.00 -1.90
C GLY A 745 39.33 -18.60 -2.18
N ALA A 746 40.16 -18.38 -1.13
CA ALA A 746 41.59 -18.16 -1.28
C ALA A 746 42.21 -19.27 -2.14
N ARG A 747 42.93 -18.86 -3.17
CA ARG A 747 43.58 -19.81 -4.07
C ARG A 747 44.79 -20.39 -3.34
N ILE A 748 44.92 -21.71 -3.45
CA ILE A 748 46.08 -22.41 -2.93
C ILE A 748 47.10 -22.52 -4.07
N TRP A 749 48.29 -22.02 -3.79
CA TRP A 749 49.40 -22.01 -4.71
C TRP A 749 50.54 -22.85 -4.15
N LYS A 750 51.29 -23.47 -5.04
CA LYS A 750 52.55 -24.15 -4.74
C LYS A 750 53.69 -23.30 -5.26
N LEU A 751 54.71 -23.07 -4.44
CA LEU A 751 55.94 -22.38 -4.82
C LEU A 751 57.19 -23.22 -4.49
N THR A 752 58.12 -23.32 -5.43
CA THR A 752 59.46 -23.89 -5.21
C THR A 752 60.45 -22.78 -4.89
N ILE A 753 60.86 -22.70 -3.63
CA ILE A 753 61.91 -21.80 -3.15
C ILE A 753 63.24 -22.56 -3.13
N MET A 754 63.92 -22.60 -4.29
CA MET A 754 65.24 -23.24 -4.54
C MET A 754 65.37 -24.73 -4.12
N ASN A 755 65.76 -25.61 -5.04
CA ASN A 755 65.80 -27.07 -4.77
C ASN A 755 66.87 -27.47 -3.73
N GLY A 756 66.48 -28.26 -2.70
CA GLY A 756 67.34 -28.84 -1.65
C GLY A 756 66.77 -28.67 -0.24
N ASP A 757 67.12 -29.56 0.70
CA ASP A 757 66.70 -29.46 2.12
C ASP A 757 67.19 -28.13 2.73
N LEU A 758 66.25 -27.30 3.22
CA LEU A 758 66.49 -26.06 3.99
C LEU A 758 67.74 -25.26 3.58
N ASN A 759 67.77 -24.77 2.35
CA ASN A 759 68.84 -23.87 1.91
C ASN A 759 68.71 -22.46 2.53
N GLN A 760 69.81 -21.70 2.47
CA GLN A 760 69.91 -20.35 3.05
C GLN A 760 68.78 -19.40 2.62
N VAL A 761 68.37 -19.42 1.35
CA VAL A 761 67.29 -18.54 0.84
C VAL A 761 65.94 -18.90 1.49
N LYS A 762 65.64 -20.18 1.64
CA LYS A 762 64.39 -20.63 2.27
C LYS A 762 64.38 -20.29 3.78
N GLN A 763 65.52 -20.40 4.46
CA GLN A 763 65.66 -19.95 5.85
C GLN A 763 65.44 -18.43 5.97
N GLU A 764 66.05 -17.64 5.08
CA GLU A 764 65.82 -16.19 5.05
C GLU A 764 64.35 -15.84 4.81
N CYS A 765 63.65 -16.51 3.90
CA CYS A 765 62.21 -16.34 3.67
C CYS A 765 61.38 -16.60 4.95
N PHE A 766 61.74 -17.64 5.70
CA PHE A 766 61.09 -17.95 6.98
C PHE A 766 61.39 -16.89 8.05
N GLU A 767 62.60 -16.37 8.14
CA GLU A 767 62.99 -15.36 9.14
C GLU A 767 62.41 -13.98 8.83
N GLU A 768 62.40 -13.58 7.56
CA GLU A 768 61.98 -12.27 7.08
C GLU A 768 60.49 -12.17 6.73
N ASN A 769 59.72 -13.25 6.89
CA ASN A 769 58.29 -13.30 6.59
C ASN A 769 57.96 -12.91 5.12
N ASN A 770 58.70 -13.50 4.19
CA ASN A 770 58.42 -13.39 2.75
C ASN A 770 58.51 -14.76 2.06
N VAL A 771 58.01 -14.83 0.83
CA VAL A 771 58.32 -15.92 -0.12
C VAL A 771 58.99 -15.32 -1.33
N ARG A 772 59.96 -16.04 -1.90
CA ARG A 772 60.75 -15.56 -3.04
C ARG A 772 60.76 -16.58 -4.17
N MET A 773 60.65 -16.08 -5.39
CA MET A 773 60.68 -16.86 -6.63
C MET A 773 62.02 -16.68 -7.34
N GLY A 774 62.45 -17.73 -8.06
CA GLY A 774 63.73 -17.74 -8.79
C GLY A 774 63.73 -17.00 -10.14
N PHE A 775 62.63 -16.37 -10.51
CA PHE A 775 62.45 -15.62 -11.75
C PHE A 775 62.27 -14.13 -11.45
N ASP A 776 62.75 -13.27 -12.36
CA ASP A 776 62.64 -11.82 -12.24
C ASP A 776 61.17 -11.36 -12.38
N ILE A 777 60.82 -10.22 -11.78
CA ILE A 777 59.42 -9.79 -11.63
C ILE A 777 58.70 -9.57 -12.96
N ASP A 778 59.45 -9.18 -14.00
CA ASP A 778 58.95 -8.91 -15.35
C ASP A 778 58.98 -10.15 -16.27
N SER A 779 59.35 -11.33 -15.77
CA SER A 779 59.44 -12.54 -16.60
C SER A 779 58.08 -13.22 -16.81
N ASP A 780 57.90 -13.90 -17.95
CA ASP A 780 56.66 -14.63 -18.24
C ASP A 780 56.37 -15.72 -17.21
N GLU A 781 57.41 -16.37 -16.67
CA GLU A 781 57.30 -17.38 -15.61
C GLU A 781 56.85 -16.78 -14.27
N ALA A 782 57.08 -15.48 -14.06
CA ALA A 782 56.68 -14.75 -12.86
C ALA A 782 55.25 -14.21 -12.93
N ARG A 783 54.67 -14.12 -14.13
CA ARG A 783 53.41 -13.45 -14.39
C ARG A 783 52.29 -13.88 -13.44
N SER A 784 52.01 -15.18 -13.32
CA SER A 784 50.96 -15.66 -12.41
C SER A 784 51.27 -15.37 -10.93
N PHE A 785 52.53 -15.39 -10.53
CA PHE A 785 52.90 -15.02 -9.16
C PHE A 785 52.69 -13.52 -8.89
N VAL A 786 52.82 -12.66 -9.90
CA VAL A 786 52.68 -11.20 -9.79
C VAL A 786 51.23 -10.74 -10.00
N GLU A 787 50.54 -11.25 -11.02
CA GLU A 787 49.21 -10.78 -11.43
C GLU A 787 48.06 -11.61 -10.81
N ASP A 788 48.21 -12.93 -10.70
CA ASP A 788 47.08 -13.81 -10.35
C ASP A 788 46.90 -14.07 -8.85
N VAL A 789 47.96 -13.85 -8.05
CA VAL A 789 47.98 -14.06 -6.59
C VAL A 789 47.39 -12.83 -5.89
N LYS A 790 46.37 -13.06 -5.07
CA LYS A 790 45.67 -12.02 -4.31
C LYS A 790 46.09 -11.99 -2.84
N LEU A 791 45.85 -10.87 -2.17
CA LEU A 791 45.97 -10.77 -0.71
C LEU A 791 45.06 -11.83 -0.06
N GLY A 792 45.57 -12.54 0.95
CA GLY A 792 44.85 -13.64 1.61
C GLY A 792 44.99 -15.00 0.93
N ASP A 793 45.57 -15.10 -0.26
CA ASP A 793 45.87 -16.41 -0.89
C ASP A 793 46.87 -17.22 -0.06
N ILE A 794 46.83 -18.55 -0.21
CA ILE A 794 47.72 -19.46 0.51
C ILE A 794 48.85 -19.91 -0.42
N ILE A 795 50.09 -19.83 0.07
CA ILE A 795 51.27 -20.36 -0.60
C ILE A 795 51.84 -21.53 0.21
N LEU A 796 51.91 -22.69 -0.43
CA LEU A 796 52.57 -23.89 0.06
C LEU A 796 54.01 -23.93 -0.47
N SER A 797 54.97 -23.91 0.44
CA SER A 797 56.38 -24.08 0.08
C SER A 797 56.67 -25.55 -0.22
N PHE A 798 57.20 -25.79 -1.41
CA PHE A 798 57.52 -27.12 -1.93
C PHE A 798 58.78 -27.69 -1.28
N LYS A 799 58.69 -28.93 -0.78
CA LYS A 799 59.84 -29.75 -0.36
C LYS A 799 60.04 -30.93 -1.31
N THR A 800 59.00 -31.73 -1.51
CA THR A 800 58.98 -32.86 -2.45
C THR A 800 57.67 -32.87 -3.23
N ARG A 801 57.50 -33.82 -4.16
CA ARG A 801 56.23 -33.97 -4.90
C ARG A 801 55.05 -34.43 -4.02
N LYS A 802 55.31 -34.86 -2.79
CA LYS A 802 54.31 -35.29 -1.81
C LYS A 802 54.26 -34.40 -0.58
N THR A 803 55.38 -33.76 -0.24
CA THR A 803 55.53 -33.04 1.04
C THR A 803 55.80 -31.55 0.87
N ILE A 804 55.35 -30.79 1.84
CA ILE A 804 55.56 -29.33 1.97
C ILE A 804 56.40 -29.03 3.20
N ASP A 805 57.09 -27.88 3.20
CA ASP A 805 57.88 -27.40 4.35
C ASP A 805 57.45 -26.05 4.91
N GLY A 806 56.43 -25.43 4.32
CA GLY A 806 55.83 -24.22 4.88
C GLY A 806 54.44 -23.94 4.31
N ILE A 807 53.63 -23.28 5.13
CA ILE A 807 52.28 -22.81 4.80
C ILE A 807 52.24 -21.32 5.13
N ALA A 808 51.93 -20.47 4.16
CA ALA A 808 51.91 -19.02 4.33
C ALA A 808 50.67 -18.37 3.71
N ILE A 809 50.27 -17.23 4.28
CA ILE A 809 49.22 -16.35 3.77
C ILE A 809 49.87 -15.14 3.13
N VAL A 810 49.41 -14.73 1.96
CA VAL A 810 49.90 -13.53 1.27
C VAL A 810 49.38 -12.27 1.96
N THR A 811 50.29 -11.36 2.33
CA THR A 811 49.94 -10.12 3.05
C THR A 811 50.23 -8.85 2.25
N ASP A 812 50.93 -8.94 1.12
CA ASP A 812 51.25 -7.79 0.28
C ASP A 812 51.37 -8.15 -1.22
N GLU A 813 51.42 -7.14 -2.08
CA GLU A 813 51.69 -7.27 -3.51
C GLU A 813 53.13 -7.79 -3.78
N ALA A 814 53.36 -8.27 -5.01
CA ALA A 814 54.69 -8.71 -5.40
C ALA A 814 55.63 -7.52 -5.56
N ALA A 815 56.87 -7.64 -5.07
CA ALA A 815 57.88 -6.61 -5.15
C ALA A 815 59.27 -7.22 -5.42
N GLU A 816 60.17 -6.42 -5.98
CA GLU A 816 61.56 -6.81 -6.19
C GLU A 816 62.44 -6.33 -5.01
N LEU A 817 63.10 -7.27 -4.33
CA LEU A 817 64.03 -7.01 -3.24
C LEU A 817 65.41 -6.60 -3.77
N GLN A 818 65.79 -5.35 -3.52
CA GLN A 818 67.04 -4.75 -4.02
C GLN A 818 68.28 -5.17 -3.22
N ASP A 819 68.11 -5.62 -1.98
CA ASP A 819 69.17 -6.02 -1.04
C ASP A 819 69.61 -7.48 -1.19
N LYS A 820 68.97 -8.25 -2.11
CA LYS A 820 69.23 -9.68 -2.31
C LYS A 820 69.96 -9.94 -3.63
N SER A 821 70.95 -10.84 -3.61
CA SER A 821 71.77 -11.18 -4.78
C SER A 821 71.10 -12.17 -5.74
N MET A 822 70.08 -12.91 -5.29
CA MET A 822 69.32 -13.90 -6.06
C MET A 822 67.91 -14.06 -5.48
N TYR A 823 66.95 -14.54 -6.28
CA TYR A 823 65.54 -14.70 -5.89
C TYR A 823 64.94 -13.37 -5.39
N LYS A 824 65.02 -12.33 -6.22
CA LYS A 824 64.64 -10.96 -5.84
C LYS A 824 63.12 -10.75 -5.85
N THR A 825 62.40 -11.45 -6.72
CA THR A 825 60.94 -11.35 -6.80
C THR A 825 60.31 -12.00 -5.58
N ALA A 826 59.65 -11.20 -4.76
CA ALA A 826 59.16 -11.61 -3.45
C ALA A 826 57.73 -11.13 -3.20
N ARG A 827 57.06 -11.80 -2.26
CA ARG A 827 55.83 -11.32 -1.61
C ARG A 827 56.00 -11.39 -0.11
N ALA A 828 55.53 -10.38 0.59
CA ALA A 828 55.39 -10.46 2.05
C ALA A 828 54.31 -11.48 2.39
N VAL A 829 54.58 -12.32 3.38
CA VAL A 829 53.65 -13.36 3.83
C VAL A 829 53.64 -13.47 5.34
N LYS A 830 52.52 -13.95 5.88
CA LYS A 830 52.46 -14.47 7.23
C LYS A 830 52.50 -15.98 7.22
N TRP A 831 53.53 -16.56 7.83
CA TRP A 831 53.67 -18.00 7.93
C TRP A 831 52.76 -18.58 9.01
N LEU A 832 51.95 -19.56 8.64
CA LEU A 832 51.15 -20.39 9.54
C LEU A 832 51.97 -21.57 10.07
N ALA A 833 52.76 -22.20 9.20
CA ALA A 833 53.67 -23.27 9.56
C ALA A 833 55.01 -23.09 8.83
N LYS A 834 56.11 -23.34 9.54
CA LYS A 834 57.49 -23.26 9.02
C LYS A 834 58.22 -24.54 9.39
N ASN A 835 59.20 -24.94 8.58
CA ASN A 835 60.08 -26.08 8.85
C ASN A 835 59.34 -27.41 9.09
N ILE A 836 58.25 -27.64 8.36
CA ILE A 836 57.46 -28.89 8.46
C ILE A 836 57.89 -29.94 7.42
N ASP A 837 57.36 -31.15 7.52
CA ASP A 837 57.52 -32.21 6.50
C ASP A 837 56.24 -33.05 6.44
N GLU A 838 55.16 -32.42 6.01
CA GLU A 838 53.85 -33.07 5.95
C GLU A 838 53.54 -33.57 4.55
N ASP A 839 53.10 -34.83 4.45
CA ASP A 839 52.53 -35.39 3.23
C ASP A 839 51.11 -34.84 3.03
N ILE A 840 50.90 -34.21 1.88
CA ILE A 840 49.64 -33.57 1.50
C ILE A 840 48.88 -34.36 0.43
N THR A 841 49.33 -35.57 0.09
CA THR A 841 48.71 -36.40 -0.96
C THR A 841 47.23 -36.62 -0.69
N ASP A 842 46.86 -36.88 0.57
CA ASP A 842 45.47 -37.14 0.96
C ASP A 842 44.58 -35.90 0.81
N ILE A 843 45.05 -34.74 1.29
CA ILE A 843 44.30 -33.48 1.17
C ILE A 843 44.32 -32.91 -0.26
N ASN A 844 45.22 -33.39 -1.13
CA ASN A 844 45.28 -33.08 -2.55
C ASN A 844 44.56 -34.11 -3.43
N ASN A 845 43.58 -34.82 -2.87
CA ASN A 845 42.78 -35.81 -3.59
C ASN A 845 43.62 -36.91 -4.28
N GLY A 846 44.66 -37.41 -3.59
CA GLY A 846 45.56 -38.45 -4.09
C GLY A 846 46.58 -37.99 -5.15
N LYS A 847 46.59 -36.71 -5.54
CA LYS A 847 47.46 -36.18 -6.61
C LYS A 847 48.80 -35.67 -6.06
N LEU A 848 49.86 -35.81 -6.87
CA LEU A 848 51.18 -35.23 -6.59
C LEU A 848 51.24 -33.75 -6.97
N LEU A 849 52.05 -32.96 -6.27
CA LEU A 849 52.31 -31.57 -6.63
C LEU A 849 52.94 -31.42 -8.03
N HIS A 850 52.62 -30.30 -8.68
CA HIS A 850 53.10 -29.93 -10.02
C HIS A 850 54.61 -29.67 -10.04
N ARG A 851 55.27 -29.93 -11.18
CA ARG A 851 56.72 -29.75 -11.35
C ARG A 851 57.13 -28.29 -11.58
N MET A 852 56.23 -27.44 -12.09
CA MET A 852 56.50 -26.01 -12.30
C MET A 852 56.88 -25.32 -11.01
N THR A 853 57.76 -24.32 -11.09
CA THR A 853 58.21 -23.52 -9.94
C THR A 853 57.04 -22.91 -9.18
N PHE A 854 56.06 -22.35 -9.89
CA PHE A 854 54.84 -21.81 -9.33
C PHE A 854 53.62 -22.40 -10.05
N ALA A 855 52.60 -22.84 -9.31
CA ALA A 855 51.38 -23.41 -9.89
C ALA A 855 50.20 -23.37 -8.91
N LYS A 856 48.99 -23.20 -9.44
CA LYS A 856 47.74 -23.36 -8.68
C LYS A 856 47.55 -24.83 -8.28
N VAL A 857 47.01 -25.06 -7.08
CA VAL A 857 46.69 -26.37 -6.53
C VAL A 857 45.18 -26.47 -6.34
N PRO A 858 44.42 -26.79 -7.42
CA PRO A 858 42.95 -26.67 -7.39
C PRO A 858 42.25 -27.80 -6.63
N ASN A 859 42.95 -28.91 -6.31
CA ASN A 859 42.34 -30.08 -5.68
C ASN A 859 42.42 -30.06 -4.14
N MET A 860 42.89 -28.96 -3.54
CA MET A 860 42.89 -28.74 -2.09
C MET A 860 41.88 -27.65 -1.75
N ASN A 861 41.29 -27.74 -0.56
CA ASN A 861 40.50 -26.65 0.02
C ASN A 861 41.26 -25.99 1.17
N VAL A 862 40.95 -24.71 1.43
CA VAL A 862 41.59 -23.89 2.46
C VAL A 862 41.44 -24.52 3.84
N LYS A 863 40.25 -25.05 4.16
CA LYS A 863 39.94 -25.66 5.46
C LYS A 863 40.90 -26.79 5.84
N ASP A 864 41.21 -27.68 4.91
CA ASP A 864 42.09 -28.82 5.18
C ASP A 864 43.56 -28.40 5.30
N VAL A 865 43.98 -27.37 4.55
CA VAL A 865 45.31 -26.76 4.71
C VAL A 865 45.45 -26.06 6.06
N ILE A 866 44.42 -25.37 6.53
CA ILE A 866 44.42 -24.72 7.84
C ILE A 866 44.42 -25.77 8.97
N LYS A 867 43.60 -26.82 8.88
CA LYS A 867 43.66 -27.94 9.84
C LYS A 867 45.04 -28.60 9.88
N LEU A 868 45.68 -28.75 8.72
CA LEU A 868 47.05 -29.26 8.65
C LEU A 868 48.01 -28.30 9.37
N ALA A 869 47.86 -26.99 9.16
CA ALA A 869 48.66 -25.98 9.85
C ALA A 869 48.44 -26.02 11.39
N GLU A 870 47.20 -26.16 11.86
CA GLU A 870 46.87 -26.31 13.28
C GLU A 870 47.52 -27.55 13.90
N LYS A 871 47.45 -28.69 13.20
CA LYS A 871 48.07 -29.95 13.62
C LYS A 871 49.58 -29.80 13.86
N VAL A 872 50.28 -29.08 12.97
CA VAL A 872 51.75 -28.95 13.02
C VAL A 872 52.24 -27.75 13.83
N ASN A 873 51.41 -26.75 14.04
CA ASN A 873 51.70 -25.60 14.87
C ASN A 873 50.57 -25.40 15.90
N PRO A 874 50.63 -26.11 17.05
CA PRO A 874 49.58 -26.05 18.09
C PRO A 874 49.36 -24.63 18.66
N GLY A 875 50.30 -23.69 18.47
CA GLY A 875 50.08 -22.27 18.77
C GLY A 875 48.96 -21.63 17.95
N LEU A 876 48.49 -22.30 16.90
CA LEU A 876 47.33 -21.93 16.08
C LEU A 876 46.01 -22.50 16.60
N GLU A 877 45.95 -23.26 17.70
CA GLU A 877 44.72 -23.85 18.30
C GLU A 877 43.63 -22.82 18.66
N SER A 878 43.93 -21.52 18.54
CA SER A 878 42.97 -20.42 18.74
C SER A 878 42.50 -19.74 17.45
N THR A 879 42.74 -20.36 16.29
CA THR A 879 42.19 -19.93 14.99
C THR A 879 40.71 -20.28 14.94
N VAL A 880 39.85 -19.26 14.80
CA VAL A 880 38.41 -19.46 14.72
C VAL A 880 38.05 -19.39 13.24
N ILE A 881 37.67 -20.54 12.66
CA ILE A 881 36.98 -20.53 11.36
C ILE A 881 35.60 -19.95 11.65
N GLU A 882 35.39 -18.69 11.29
CA GLU A 882 34.08 -18.07 11.39
C GLU A 882 33.35 -18.25 10.06
N GLU A 883 32.08 -18.65 10.14
CA GLU A 883 31.24 -18.66 8.94
C GLU A 883 31.09 -17.22 8.44
N ASN A 884 31.25 -17.04 7.13
CA ASN A 884 30.98 -15.75 6.51
C ASN A 884 29.47 -15.53 6.58
N THR A 885 29.03 -14.72 7.53
CA THR A 885 27.61 -14.37 7.71
C THR A 885 27.24 -13.12 6.94
N GLU A 886 28.19 -12.44 6.29
CA GLU A 886 27.91 -11.22 5.56
C GLU A 886 27.06 -11.51 4.31
N PRO A 887 25.97 -10.74 4.08
CA PRO A 887 25.11 -10.98 2.94
C PRO A 887 25.81 -10.75 1.59
N HIS A 888 25.62 -11.69 0.66
CA HIS A 888 26.12 -11.66 -0.71
C HIS A 888 24.93 -11.69 -1.67
N VAL A 889 24.83 -10.74 -2.62
CA VAL A 889 23.67 -10.64 -3.52
C VAL A 889 24.05 -10.98 -4.96
N PHE A 890 23.37 -11.96 -5.54
CA PHE A 890 23.49 -12.33 -6.94
C PHE A 890 22.27 -11.83 -7.73
N ILE A 891 22.49 -10.85 -8.60
CA ILE A 891 21.43 -10.22 -9.39
C ILE A 891 21.29 -10.91 -10.74
N ILE A 892 20.06 -11.30 -11.10
CA ILE A 892 19.70 -11.91 -12.38
C ILE A 892 18.68 -11.02 -13.09
N ASP A 893 19.16 -10.22 -14.02
CA ASP A 893 18.30 -9.37 -14.83
C ASP A 893 17.60 -10.18 -15.92
N GLU A 894 16.34 -9.82 -16.23
CA GLU A 894 15.51 -10.51 -17.23
C GLU A 894 15.42 -12.03 -16.99
N ILE A 895 15.19 -12.44 -15.74
CA ILE A 895 15.25 -13.85 -15.32
C ILE A 895 14.31 -14.76 -16.13
N ASN A 896 13.19 -14.23 -16.62
CA ASN A 896 12.26 -14.98 -17.45
C ASN A 896 12.80 -15.26 -18.86
N ARG A 897 13.72 -14.46 -19.43
CA ARG A 897 14.23 -14.64 -20.80
C ARG A 897 15.08 -15.89 -21.00
N GLY A 898 15.52 -16.54 -19.92
CA GLY A 898 16.23 -17.82 -19.94
C GLY A 898 15.33 -19.01 -19.57
N ASN A 899 15.70 -20.22 -20.00
CA ASN A 899 15.06 -21.43 -19.48
C ASN A 899 15.60 -21.71 -18.06
N ILE A 900 14.95 -21.14 -17.05
CA ILE A 900 15.42 -21.16 -15.67
C ILE A 900 15.63 -22.59 -15.17
N SER A 901 14.73 -23.52 -15.49
CA SER A 901 14.86 -24.94 -15.09
C SER A 901 16.12 -25.59 -15.68
N LYS A 902 16.48 -25.26 -16.93
CA LYS A 902 17.71 -25.74 -17.56
C LYS A 902 18.96 -25.06 -16.97
N ILE A 903 18.89 -23.77 -16.69
CA ILE A 903 20.02 -22.98 -16.18
C ILE A 903 20.38 -23.38 -14.75
N PHE A 904 19.38 -23.50 -13.87
CA PHE A 904 19.59 -23.87 -12.47
C PHE A 904 19.84 -25.37 -12.28
N GLY A 905 19.32 -26.23 -13.17
CA GLY A 905 19.50 -27.69 -13.08
C GLY A 905 19.12 -28.23 -11.70
N GLU A 906 20.07 -28.89 -11.03
CA GLU A 906 19.89 -29.47 -9.70
C GLU A 906 19.78 -28.42 -8.59
N LEU A 907 20.26 -27.19 -8.82
CA LEU A 907 20.26 -26.12 -7.83
C LEU A 907 18.86 -25.58 -7.53
N ILE A 908 17.87 -25.91 -8.37
CA ILE A 908 16.50 -25.47 -8.19
C ILE A 908 15.97 -25.84 -6.79
N THR A 909 16.46 -26.93 -6.20
CA THR A 909 16.11 -27.35 -4.84
C THR A 909 17.01 -26.68 -3.79
N LEU A 910 18.28 -26.45 -4.11
CA LEU A 910 19.28 -25.93 -3.16
C LEU A 910 19.12 -24.43 -2.88
N ILE A 911 18.41 -23.69 -3.73
CA ILE A 911 18.09 -22.28 -3.49
C ILE A 911 17.03 -22.07 -2.40
N GLU A 912 16.27 -23.10 -2.01
CA GLU A 912 15.28 -23.03 -0.93
C GLU A 912 15.96 -22.63 0.40
N SER A 913 15.34 -21.74 1.17
CA SER A 913 15.94 -21.15 2.38
C SER A 913 16.39 -22.20 3.39
N THR A 914 15.61 -23.27 3.61
CA THR A 914 15.95 -24.36 4.56
C THR A 914 17.01 -25.32 4.05
N LYS A 915 17.21 -25.40 2.72
CA LYS A 915 18.11 -26.37 2.05
C LYS A 915 19.53 -25.83 1.86
N ARG A 916 19.78 -24.58 2.20
CA ARG A 916 21.09 -23.92 2.11
C ARG A 916 22.05 -24.41 3.19
N ALA A 917 23.35 -24.29 2.91
CA ALA A 917 24.40 -24.63 3.86
C ALA A 917 24.24 -23.81 5.16
N GLY A 918 24.29 -24.49 6.31
CA GLY A 918 24.12 -23.87 7.63
C GLY A 918 22.66 -23.81 8.13
N MET A 919 21.69 -24.30 7.34
CA MET A 919 20.27 -24.29 7.70
C MET A 919 19.76 -25.67 8.15
N SER A 920 18.56 -25.71 8.74
CA SER A 920 17.98 -26.90 9.39
C SER A 920 17.84 -28.14 8.50
N GLU A 921 17.62 -27.93 7.19
CA GLU A 921 17.51 -28.99 6.19
C GLU A 921 18.62 -28.92 5.13
N SER A 922 19.79 -28.40 5.51
CA SER A 922 20.95 -28.21 4.62
C SER A 922 21.17 -29.41 3.69
N ALA A 923 21.22 -29.14 2.39
CA ALA A 923 21.39 -30.13 1.35
C ALA A 923 22.52 -29.73 0.39
N SER A 924 23.05 -30.73 -0.30
CA SER A 924 24.07 -30.61 -1.34
C SER A 924 23.68 -31.46 -2.54
N ALA A 925 24.22 -31.13 -3.71
CA ALA A 925 24.10 -31.91 -4.93
C ALA A 925 25.47 -32.24 -5.50
N ILE A 926 25.60 -33.39 -6.15
CA ILE A 926 26.79 -33.76 -6.92
C ILE A 926 26.67 -33.14 -8.30
N LEU A 927 27.63 -32.31 -8.69
CA LEU A 927 27.63 -31.64 -9.99
C LEU A 927 28.00 -32.63 -11.11
N PRO A 928 27.32 -32.57 -12.27
CA PRO A 928 27.42 -33.60 -13.31
C PRO A 928 28.72 -33.57 -14.11
N TYR A 929 29.39 -32.41 -14.21
CA TYR A 929 30.62 -32.29 -14.99
C TYR A 929 31.83 -32.63 -14.12
N SER A 930 31.99 -31.98 -12.96
CA SER A 930 33.16 -32.17 -12.09
C SER A 930 33.05 -33.37 -11.16
N GLY A 931 31.83 -33.79 -10.81
CA GLY A 931 31.58 -34.77 -9.75
C GLY A 931 31.75 -34.21 -8.34
N ASP A 932 31.95 -32.89 -8.20
CA ASP A 932 32.11 -32.25 -6.90
C ASP A 932 30.77 -32.09 -6.18
N GLU A 933 30.81 -32.05 -4.85
CA GLU A 933 29.66 -31.72 -4.03
C GLU A 933 29.49 -30.20 -3.91
N PHE A 934 28.27 -29.71 -4.15
CA PHE A 934 27.93 -28.28 -4.14
C PHE A 934 26.67 -27.99 -3.31
N SER A 935 26.70 -26.88 -2.58
CA SER A 935 25.57 -26.32 -1.81
C SER A 935 25.53 -24.80 -1.91
N VAL A 936 24.35 -24.20 -1.77
CA VAL A 936 24.19 -22.74 -1.77
C VAL A 936 24.36 -22.22 -0.33
N PRO A 937 25.24 -21.25 -0.05
CA PRO A 937 25.40 -20.67 1.29
C PRO A 937 24.15 -19.93 1.79
N SER A 938 23.94 -19.91 3.11
CA SER A 938 22.80 -19.21 3.76
C SER A 938 22.89 -17.68 3.68
N ASN A 939 24.09 -17.13 3.51
CA ASN A 939 24.36 -15.70 3.35
C ASN A 939 24.24 -15.20 1.90
N VAL A 940 24.00 -16.08 0.92
CA VAL A 940 23.73 -15.67 -0.47
C VAL A 940 22.27 -15.22 -0.61
N TYR A 941 21.99 -14.25 -1.47
CA TYR A 941 20.67 -13.78 -1.83
C TYR A 941 20.58 -13.76 -3.35
N ILE A 942 19.45 -14.21 -3.91
CA ILE A 942 19.21 -14.15 -5.35
C ILE A 942 18.16 -13.07 -5.60
N LEU A 943 18.49 -12.08 -6.42
CA LEU A 943 17.59 -10.98 -6.76
C LEU A 943 17.35 -10.96 -8.28
N GLY A 944 16.16 -11.37 -8.70
CA GLY A 944 15.75 -11.37 -10.10
C GLY A 944 15.01 -10.09 -10.49
N THR A 945 15.06 -9.72 -11.77
CA THR A 945 14.12 -8.80 -12.39
C THR A 945 13.32 -9.50 -13.49
N MET A 946 12.05 -9.16 -13.65
CA MET A 946 11.17 -9.81 -14.63
C MET A 946 10.24 -8.79 -15.30
N ASN A 947 10.26 -8.72 -16.63
CA ASN A 947 9.26 -8.00 -17.39
C ASN A 947 8.02 -8.88 -17.62
N THR A 948 6.84 -8.36 -17.31
CA THR A 948 5.57 -9.10 -17.44
C THR A 948 4.87 -8.93 -18.78
N ALA A 949 5.19 -7.87 -19.53
CA ALA A 949 4.64 -7.64 -20.87
C ALA A 949 5.09 -8.70 -21.90
N ASP A 950 6.23 -9.36 -21.66
CA ASP A 950 6.80 -10.35 -22.57
C ASP A 950 6.03 -11.70 -22.54
N ARG A 951 4.89 -11.77 -23.24
CA ARG A 951 4.07 -13.00 -23.36
C ARG A 951 4.72 -14.12 -24.19
N SER A 952 5.82 -13.85 -24.90
CA SER A 952 6.55 -14.79 -25.76
C SER A 952 7.54 -15.69 -24.99
N ILE A 953 7.64 -15.50 -23.69
CA ILE A 953 8.60 -16.14 -22.81
C ILE A 953 7.92 -17.24 -21.98
N ALA A 954 8.63 -18.34 -21.70
CA ALA A 954 8.11 -19.45 -20.92
C ALA A 954 7.54 -18.96 -19.58
N LEU A 955 6.26 -19.28 -19.31
CA LEU A 955 5.65 -19.09 -17.99
C LEU A 955 6.56 -19.72 -16.93
N MET A 956 6.88 -18.95 -15.90
CA MET A 956 7.76 -19.43 -14.84
C MET A 956 7.16 -20.67 -14.19
N ASP A 957 7.96 -21.74 -14.08
CA ASP A 957 7.53 -23.02 -13.52
C ASP A 957 6.96 -22.82 -12.10
N THR A 958 5.88 -23.53 -11.77
CA THR A 958 5.25 -23.46 -10.44
C THR A 958 6.21 -23.85 -9.31
N ALA A 959 7.16 -24.74 -9.59
CA ALA A 959 8.21 -25.12 -8.66
C ALA A 959 9.26 -24.02 -8.46
N LEU A 960 9.44 -23.10 -9.41
CA LEU A 960 10.27 -21.91 -9.21
C LEU A 960 9.49 -20.84 -8.48
N ARG A 961 8.20 -20.65 -8.82
CA ARG A 961 7.36 -19.62 -8.21
C ARG A 961 7.24 -19.77 -6.70
N ARG A 962 7.22 -21.00 -6.18
CA ARG A 962 7.20 -21.26 -4.72
C ARG A 962 8.52 -20.95 -4.00
N ARG A 963 9.61 -20.71 -4.73
CA ARG A 963 10.98 -20.56 -4.19
C ARG A 963 11.48 -19.13 -4.23
N PHE A 964 10.75 -18.23 -4.90
CA PHE A 964 11.04 -16.81 -4.98
C PHE A 964 9.86 -16.02 -4.39
N GLN A 965 10.18 -14.96 -3.66
CA GLN A 965 9.22 -13.93 -3.30
C GLN A 965 9.07 -12.95 -4.46
N PHE A 966 7.85 -12.50 -4.74
CA PHE A 966 7.55 -11.61 -5.86
C PHE A 966 7.17 -10.23 -5.35
N ILE A 967 7.94 -9.21 -5.74
CA ILE A 967 7.69 -7.81 -5.43
C ILE A 967 7.25 -7.11 -6.72
N GLU A 968 6.01 -6.63 -6.71
CA GLU A 968 5.42 -5.94 -7.88
C GLU A 968 5.89 -4.49 -7.97
N MET A 969 6.25 -4.06 -9.17
CA MET A 969 6.68 -2.70 -9.49
C MET A 969 5.87 -2.15 -10.66
N MET A 970 4.77 -1.47 -10.35
CA MET A 970 3.90 -0.79 -11.31
C MET A 970 4.44 0.61 -11.68
N PRO A 971 4.00 1.22 -12.79
CA PRO A 971 4.30 2.62 -13.08
C PRO A 971 3.84 3.54 -11.96
N ASP A 972 4.77 4.34 -11.45
CA ASP A 972 4.53 5.38 -10.45
C ASP A 972 4.87 6.77 -11.05
N SER A 973 3.86 7.59 -11.34
CA SER A 973 4.06 8.92 -11.91
C SER A 973 4.63 9.93 -10.92
N ASP A 974 4.51 9.68 -9.61
CA ASP A 974 5.09 10.55 -8.57
C ASP A 974 6.61 10.52 -8.58
N VAL A 975 7.23 9.48 -9.14
CA VAL A 975 8.67 9.45 -9.39
C VAL A 975 9.09 10.65 -10.26
N LEU A 976 8.30 10.99 -11.28
CA LEU A 976 8.59 12.15 -12.15
C LEU A 976 8.52 13.45 -11.35
N ARG A 977 7.54 13.58 -10.45
CA ARG A 977 7.37 14.76 -9.58
C ARG A 977 8.55 14.90 -8.61
N LYS A 978 8.99 13.79 -8.00
CA LYS A 978 10.12 13.75 -7.06
C LYS A 978 11.44 14.19 -7.71
N ILE A 979 11.65 13.86 -8.98
CA ILE A 979 12.87 14.21 -9.71
C ILE A 979 12.75 15.48 -10.55
N HIS A 980 11.62 16.19 -10.47
CA HIS A 980 11.30 17.39 -11.26
C HIS A 980 11.33 17.17 -12.78
N ALA A 981 10.88 15.99 -13.22
CA ALA A 981 10.70 15.61 -14.63
C ALA A 981 9.20 15.57 -15.03
N ASP A 982 8.32 16.09 -14.19
CA ASP A 982 6.86 16.06 -14.34
C ASP A 982 6.29 17.16 -15.24
N LYS A 983 7.12 18.12 -15.69
CA LYS A 983 6.65 19.27 -16.47
C LYS A 983 7.44 19.49 -17.74
N VAL A 984 6.73 19.83 -18.80
CA VAL A 984 7.28 20.40 -20.04
C VAL A 984 6.42 21.61 -20.38
N GLU A 985 7.00 22.80 -20.34
CA GLU A 985 6.23 24.06 -20.41
C GLU A 985 5.11 24.08 -19.34
N ASP A 986 3.85 24.17 -19.74
CA ASP A 986 2.66 24.13 -18.88
C ASP A 986 1.91 22.78 -18.92
N LEU A 987 2.49 21.74 -19.53
CA LEU A 987 1.97 20.37 -19.50
C LEU A 987 2.40 19.63 -18.23
N ASP A 988 1.46 18.96 -17.56
CA ASP A 988 1.74 17.96 -16.52
C ASP A 988 1.93 16.56 -17.18
N VAL A 989 3.19 16.16 -17.30
CA VAL A 989 3.61 14.88 -17.89
C VAL A 989 3.23 13.70 -17.01
N ALA A 990 3.22 13.88 -15.69
CA ALA A 990 2.85 12.82 -14.75
C ALA A 990 1.35 12.49 -14.89
N ALA A 991 0.49 13.50 -14.89
CA ALA A 991 -0.95 13.31 -15.13
C ALA A 991 -1.23 12.72 -16.52
N MET A 992 -0.47 13.15 -17.55
CA MET A 992 -0.60 12.62 -18.91
C MET A 992 -0.27 11.12 -18.96
N LEU A 993 0.82 10.71 -18.29
CA LEU A 993 1.21 9.30 -18.18
C LEU A 993 0.12 8.48 -17.46
N ASP A 994 -0.43 8.99 -16.37
CA ASP A 994 -1.52 8.33 -15.63
C ASP A 994 -2.74 8.11 -16.53
N LYS A 995 -3.12 9.12 -17.31
CA LYS A 995 -4.26 9.03 -18.24
C LYS A 995 -4.01 8.02 -19.36
N ILE A 996 -2.80 7.98 -19.91
CA ILE A 996 -2.39 6.97 -20.90
C ILE A 996 -2.50 5.57 -20.30
N ASN A 997 -1.96 5.37 -19.09
CA ASN A 997 -1.95 4.07 -18.42
C ASN A 997 -3.35 3.59 -18.01
N GLU A 998 -4.24 4.49 -17.58
CA GLU A 998 -5.66 4.20 -17.33
C GLU A 998 -6.32 3.60 -18.59
N ARG A 999 -6.10 4.24 -19.75
CA ARG A 999 -6.65 3.79 -21.03
C ARG A 999 -6.04 2.48 -21.52
N ILE A 1000 -4.73 2.29 -21.36
CA ILE A 1000 -4.07 1.02 -21.68
C ILE A 1000 -4.63 -0.12 -20.82
N THR A 1001 -4.79 0.11 -19.52
CA THR A 1001 -5.33 -0.89 -18.59
C THR A 1001 -6.74 -1.33 -19.00
N PHE A 1002 -7.57 -0.38 -19.46
CA PHE A 1002 -8.92 -0.67 -19.95
C PHE A 1002 -8.94 -1.41 -21.29
N LEU A 1003 -8.07 -1.04 -22.24
CA LEU A 1003 -8.07 -1.56 -23.61
C LEU A 1003 -7.25 -2.86 -23.78
N TYR A 1004 -6.32 -3.13 -22.85
CA TYR A 1004 -5.40 -4.25 -22.94
C TYR A 1004 -5.28 -5.00 -21.61
N ASP A 1005 -4.35 -4.62 -20.73
CA ASP A 1005 -4.23 -5.09 -19.36
C ASP A 1005 -3.27 -4.19 -18.56
N ARG A 1006 -3.13 -4.45 -17.26
CA ARG A 1006 -2.22 -3.72 -16.37
C ARG A 1006 -0.73 -3.97 -16.65
N GLU A 1007 -0.38 -5.13 -17.22
CA GLU A 1007 1.01 -5.57 -17.44
C GLU A 1007 1.70 -4.84 -18.61
N HIS A 1008 0.91 -4.18 -19.45
CA HIS A 1008 1.37 -3.39 -20.61
C HIS A 1008 1.29 -1.88 -20.36
N THR A 1009 1.16 -1.45 -19.11
CA THR A 1009 1.25 -0.03 -18.78
C THR A 1009 2.67 0.50 -19.01
N ILE A 1010 2.79 1.77 -19.36
CA ILE A 1010 4.05 2.45 -19.66
C ILE A 1010 4.67 2.96 -18.36
N GLY A 1011 5.90 2.53 -18.07
CA GLY A 1011 6.63 2.98 -16.88
C GLY A 1011 7.14 4.42 -16.94
N HIS A 1012 7.32 5.05 -15.78
CA HIS A 1012 7.85 6.42 -15.68
C HIS A 1012 9.28 6.58 -16.22
N ALA A 1013 10.09 5.50 -16.31
CA ALA A 1013 11.48 5.59 -16.75
C ALA A 1013 11.64 6.20 -18.15
N PHE A 1014 10.66 6.00 -19.04
CA PHE A 1014 10.66 6.61 -20.39
C PHE A 1014 10.71 8.14 -20.35
N PHE A 1015 10.20 8.76 -19.28
CA PHE A 1015 10.09 10.21 -19.11
C PHE A 1015 11.16 10.81 -18.20
N THR A 1016 11.95 9.99 -17.49
CA THR A 1016 12.98 10.46 -16.54
C THR A 1016 14.03 11.37 -17.18
N GLY A 1017 14.32 11.19 -18.47
CA GLY A 1017 15.25 12.05 -19.21
C GLY A 1017 14.79 13.50 -19.37
N LEU A 1018 13.54 13.83 -19.01
CA LEU A 1018 13.05 15.21 -18.93
C LEU A 1018 13.63 15.98 -17.74
N LYS A 1019 14.19 15.28 -16.74
CA LYS A 1019 14.96 15.90 -15.65
C LYS A 1019 16.10 16.76 -16.18
N ASP A 1020 16.82 16.25 -17.19
CA ASP A 1020 17.99 16.92 -17.76
C ASP A 1020 17.61 17.90 -18.88
N ASP A 1021 16.52 17.61 -19.61
CA ASP A 1021 16.04 18.39 -20.75
C ASP A 1021 14.50 18.40 -20.79
N ALA A 1022 13.90 19.34 -20.05
CA ALA A 1022 12.45 19.54 -19.97
C ALA A 1022 11.87 20.29 -21.20
N SER A 1023 12.35 19.99 -22.41
CA SER A 1023 11.90 20.63 -23.64
C SER A 1023 10.84 19.82 -24.38
N LEU A 1024 9.99 20.52 -25.16
CA LEU A 1024 9.06 19.87 -26.08
C LEU A 1024 9.79 18.99 -27.10
N SER A 1025 10.98 19.38 -27.55
CA SER A 1025 11.78 18.56 -28.48
C SER A 1025 12.19 17.22 -27.86
N LYS A 1026 12.47 17.18 -26.54
CA LYS A 1026 12.77 15.94 -25.83
C LYS A 1026 11.52 15.07 -25.70
N LEU A 1027 10.39 15.67 -25.34
CA LEU A 1027 9.10 14.98 -25.25
C LEU A 1027 8.65 14.39 -26.59
N GLN A 1028 8.81 15.16 -27.68
CA GLN A 1028 8.65 14.70 -29.06
C GLN A 1028 9.48 13.45 -29.32
N SER A 1029 10.79 13.51 -29.02
CA SER A 1029 11.67 12.36 -29.25
C SER A 1029 11.29 11.14 -28.41
N ILE A 1030 10.77 11.31 -27.19
CA ILE A 1030 10.28 10.22 -26.34
C ILE A 1030 9.06 9.56 -26.99
N PHE A 1031 8.10 10.35 -27.46
CA PHE A 1031 6.91 9.82 -28.11
C PHE A 1031 7.21 9.13 -29.43
N GLU A 1032 7.95 9.78 -30.32
CA GLU A 1032 8.27 9.25 -31.65
C GLU A 1032 9.09 7.96 -31.60
N LYS A 1033 10.06 7.87 -30.67
CA LYS A 1033 11.04 6.77 -30.66
C LYS A 1033 10.76 5.69 -29.62
N SER A 1034 9.88 5.94 -28.66
CA SER A 1034 9.63 5.00 -27.57
C SER A 1034 8.15 4.73 -27.34
N VAL A 1035 7.33 5.76 -27.08
CA VAL A 1035 5.90 5.55 -26.73
C VAL A 1035 5.12 5.00 -27.92
N ILE A 1036 5.21 5.62 -29.11
CA ILE A 1036 4.45 5.19 -30.29
C ILE A 1036 4.87 3.79 -30.75
N PRO A 1037 6.18 3.47 -30.91
CA PRO A 1037 6.60 2.10 -31.22
C PRO A 1037 6.11 1.05 -30.22
N LEU A 1038 6.13 1.39 -28.92
CA LEU A 1038 5.65 0.48 -27.87
C LEU A 1038 4.14 0.23 -27.98
N LEU A 1039 3.35 1.28 -28.23
CA LEU A 1039 1.91 1.14 -28.45
C LEU A 1039 1.60 0.36 -29.74
N GLN A 1040 2.39 0.52 -30.80
CA GLN A 1040 2.28 -0.27 -32.03
C GLN A 1040 2.50 -1.77 -31.75
N GLU A 1041 3.50 -2.10 -30.93
CA GLU A 1041 3.75 -3.48 -30.49
C GLU A 1041 2.61 -4.03 -29.64
N TYR A 1042 2.16 -3.29 -28.62
CA TYR A 1042 1.11 -3.73 -27.68
C TYR A 1042 -0.23 -3.98 -28.37
N PHE A 1043 -0.59 -3.13 -29.33
CA PHE A 1043 -1.86 -3.22 -30.04
C PHE A 1043 -1.74 -3.93 -31.39
N TYR A 1044 -0.62 -4.58 -31.70
CA TYR A 1044 -0.39 -5.28 -32.98
C TYR A 1044 -0.76 -4.43 -34.21
N GLU A 1045 -0.31 -3.16 -34.22
CA GLU A 1045 -0.62 -2.17 -35.26
C GLU A 1045 -2.13 -1.79 -35.36
N ASP A 1046 -2.95 -2.04 -34.33
CA ASP A 1046 -4.33 -1.54 -34.25
C ASP A 1046 -4.34 -0.05 -33.86
N TYR A 1047 -4.13 0.79 -34.88
CA TYR A 1047 -4.07 2.25 -34.76
C TYR A 1047 -5.34 2.89 -34.20
N GLN A 1048 -6.50 2.24 -34.30
CA GLN A 1048 -7.73 2.74 -33.71
C GLN A 1048 -7.66 2.70 -32.18
N LYS A 1049 -7.11 1.62 -31.61
CA LYS A 1049 -6.87 1.55 -30.17
C LYS A 1049 -5.78 2.51 -29.72
N ILE A 1050 -4.72 2.70 -30.52
CA ILE A 1050 -3.68 3.69 -30.24
C ILE A 1050 -4.29 5.11 -30.18
N GLN A 1051 -5.18 5.46 -31.12
CA GLN A 1051 -5.91 6.73 -31.07
C GLN A 1051 -6.71 6.89 -29.77
N LEU A 1052 -7.39 5.83 -29.31
CA LEU A 1052 -8.14 5.86 -28.05
C LEU A 1052 -7.23 6.08 -26.84
N VAL A 1053 -6.06 5.42 -26.80
CA VAL A 1053 -5.07 5.61 -25.73
C VAL A 1053 -4.57 7.06 -25.70
N LEU A 1054 -4.26 7.62 -26.86
CA LEU A 1054 -3.74 8.99 -27.00
C LEU A 1054 -4.84 10.06 -26.96
N GLY A 1055 -6.12 9.68 -26.83
CA GLY A 1055 -7.24 10.61 -26.84
C GLY A 1055 -7.52 11.27 -28.20
N ASP A 1056 -6.86 10.82 -29.27
CA ASP A 1056 -6.97 11.40 -30.62
C ASP A 1056 -8.41 11.41 -31.15
N ASN A 1057 -9.27 10.52 -30.67
CA ASN A 1057 -10.69 10.45 -31.04
C ASN A 1057 -11.53 11.65 -30.52
N ALA A 1058 -11.02 12.38 -29.52
CA ALA A 1058 -11.71 13.51 -28.90
C ALA A 1058 -11.00 14.85 -29.10
N LYS A 1059 -9.86 14.85 -29.81
CA LYS A 1059 -9.08 16.07 -30.07
C LYS A 1059 -9.83 17.05 -30.94
N SER A 1060 -9.59 18.33 -30.66
CA SER A 1060 -10.33 19.45 -31.25
C SER A 1060 -10.04 19.65 -32.74
N ASP A 1061 -8.86 19.24 -33.20
CA ASP A 1061 -8.40 19.38 -34.58
C ASP A 1061 -7.51 18.20 -35.02
N ASP A 1062 -7.57 17.83 -36.30
CA ASP A 1062 -6.80 16.72 -36.86
C ASP A 1062 -5.28 16.96 -36.79
N SER A 1063 -4.82 18.22 -36.83
CA SER A 1063 -3.39 18.54 -36.68
C SER A 1063 -2.85 18.21 -35.28
N LEU A 1064 -3.73 18.07 -34.28
CA LEU A 1064 -3.37 17.70 -32.92
C LEU A 1064 -3.32 16.19 -32.71
N LYS A 1065 -3.93 15.40 -33.59
CA LYS A 1065 -3.91 13.93 -33.51
C LYS A 1065 -2.52 13.40 -33.80
N PHE A 1066 -2.02 12.50 -32.95
CA PHE A 1066 -0.76 11.81 -33.21
C PHE A 1066 -0.91 10.77 -34.32
N ILE A 1067 -2.08 10.14 -34.41
CA ILE A 1067 -2.46 9.19 -35.44
C ILE A 1067 -3.64 9.77 -36.22
N LEU A 1068 -3.47 9.99 -37.53
CA LEU A 1068 -4.52 10.44 -38.43
C LEU A 1068 -5.31 9.25 -38.96
N ASP A 1069 -6.62 9.42 -39.11
CA ASP A 1069 -7.53 8.43 -39.66
C ASP A 1069 -8.24 8.95 -40.93
N GLU A 1070 -7.71 8.56 -42.09
CA GLU A 1070 -8.23 9.00 -43.38
C GLU A 1070 -9.25 8.00 -43.91
N LYS A 1071 -10.43 8.47 -44.34
CA LYS A 1071 -11.45 7.61 -44.94
C LYS A 1071 -10.96 7.05 -46.27
N VAL A 1072 -10.99 5.72 -46.39
CA VAL A 1072 -10.63 5.03 -47.63
C VAL A 1072 -11.85 4.96 -48.54
N VAL A 1073 -11.69 5.44 -49.78
CA VAL A 1073 -12.69 5.26 -50.84
C VAL A 1073 -12.17 4.19 -51.80
N ALA A 1074 -12.63 2.95 -51.65
CA ALA A 1074 -12.13 1.78 -52.40
C ALA A 1074 -12.09 1.99 -53.92
N LYS A 1075 -13.06 2.72 -54.50
CA LYS A 1075 -13.12 3.05 -55.94
C LYS A 1075 -11.92 3.86 -56.44
N ASN A 1076 -11.26 4.59 -55.55
CA ASN A 1076 -10.12 5.44 -55.90
C ASN A 1076 -8.80 4.67 -55.88
N ILE A 1077 -8.76 3.49 -55.26
CA ILE A 1077 -7.55 2.68 -55.07
C ILE A 1077 -7.53 1.52 -56.06
N PHE A 1078 -8.63 0.79 -56.21
CA PHE A 1078 -8.70 -0.40 -57.06
C PHE A 1078 -9.40 -0.08 -58.39
N LYS A 1079 -8.83 -0.55 -59.50
CA LYS A 1079 -9.47 -0.47 -60.82
C LYS A 1079 -10.37 -1.70 -61.03
N GLY A 1080 -11.66 -1.61 -60.68
CA GLY A 1080 -12.66 -2.68 -60.83
C GLY A 1080 -13.84 -2.55 -59.86
N ASN A 1081 -14.88 -3.37 -59.99
CA ASN A 1081 -15.94 -3.45 -58.97
C ASN A 1081 -15.44 -4.33 -57.81
N VAL A 1082 -15.38 -3.76 -56.60
CA VAL A 1082 -14.82 -4.38 -55.38
C VAL A 1082 -15.92 -4.70 -54.36
N GLU A 1083 -17.19 -4.53 -54.73
CA GLU A 1083 -18.38 -4.74 -53.88
C GLU A 1083 -18.53 -6.19 -53.37
N ASP A 1084 -17.85 -7.16 -53.98
CA ASP A 1084 -17.89 -8.58 -53.59
C ASP A 1084 -16.70 -9.04 -52.72
N VAL A 1085 -15.82 -8.13 -52.28
CA VAL A 1085 -14.66 -8.47 -51.43
C VAL A 1085 -15.01 -8.29 -49.95
N ILE A 1086 -14.83 -9.35 -49.17
CA ILE A 1086 -15.06 -9.38 -47.73
C ILE A 1086 -13.98 -8.55 -47.01
N ASP A 1087 -14.41 -7.59 -46.19
CA ASP A 1087 -13.61 -6.75 -45.28
C ASP A 1087 -12.49 -5.91 -45.92
N LEU A 1088 -12.87 -4.84 -46.62
CA LEU A 1088 -11.95 -3.73 -46.91
C LEU A 1088 -11.93 -2.73 -45.74
N PRO A 1089 -10.75 -2.29 -45.26
CA PRO A 1089 -10.67 -1.33 -44.16
C PRO A 1089 -11.29 0.02 -44.57
N GLU A 1090 -12.20 0.53 -43.75
CA GLU A 1090 -12.90 1.81 -44.00
C GLU A 1090 -11.98 3.04 -43.82
N LYS A 1091 -10.87 2.86 -43.09
CA LYS A 1091 -9.92 3.91 -42.73
C LYS A 1091 -8.49 3.45 -42.96
N ARG A 1092 -7.63 4.41 -43.33
CA ARG A 1092 -6.18 4.26 -43.36
C ARG A 1092 -5.60 5.13 -42.26
N TYR A 1093 -4.64 4.58 -41.52
CA TYR A 1093 -3.97 5.30 -40.44
C TYR A 1093 -2.57 5.75 -40.87
N SER A 1094 -2.14 6.89 -40.37
CA SER A 1094 -0.77 7.38 -40.52
C SER A 1094 -0.32 8.19 -39.32
N ILE A 1095 0.98 8.16 -39.03
CA ILE A 1095 1.58 8.97 -37.96
C ILE A 1095 1.67 10.42 -38.42
N ASN A 1096 1.17 11.35 -37.61
CA ASN A 1096 1.23 12.78 -37.85
C ASN A 1096 2.42 13.41 -37.14
N ASN A 1097 3.51 13.62 -37.88
CA ASN A 1097 4.72 14.23 -37.32
C ASN A 1097 4.53 15.68 -36.85
N VAL A 1098 3.49 16.37 -37.31
CA VAL A 1098 3.21 17.75 -36.91
C VAL A 1098 2.71 17.80 -35.46
N ALA A 1099 1.94 16.79 -35.02
CA ALA A 1099 1.39 16.73 -33.67
C ALA A 1099 2.48 16.62 -32.59
N PHE A 1100 3.59 15.91 -32.84
CA PHE A 1100 4.66 15.81 -31.84
C PHE A 1100 5.36 17.14 -31.56
N GLY A 1101 5.39 18.04 -32.54
CA GLY A 1101 5.94 19.39 -32.36
C GLY A 1101 4.96 20.39 -31.69
N ASN A 1102 3.79 19.94 -31.24
CA ASN A 1102 2.74 20.81 -30.69
C ASN A 1102 2.37 20.39 -29.27
N ILE A 1103 2.66 21.26 -28.29
CA ILE A 1103 2.37 20.98 -26.87
C ILE A 1103 0.88 20.70 -26.61
N ASN A 1104 -0.04 21.29 -27.39
CA ASN A 1104 -1.48 21.06 -27.22
C ASN A 1104 -1.90 19.63 -27.59
N SER A 1105 -1.17 18.96 -28.49
CA SER A 1105 -1.40 17.53 -28.79
C SER A 1105 -1.23 16.64 -27.55
N TYR A 1106 -0.35 17.03 -26.63
CA TYR A 1106 -0.12 16.34 -25.37
C TYR A 1106 -1.12 16.75 -24.30
N LYS A 1107 -1.48 18.04 -24.22
CA LYS A 1107 -2.47 18.54 -23.25
C LYS A 1107 -3.85 17.93 -23.47
N GLU A 1108 -4.29 17.78 -24.72
CA GLU A 1108 -5.58 17.15 -25.04
C GLU A 1108 -5.60 15.62 -24.81
N ILE A 1109 -4.50 15.03 -24.31
CA ILE A 1109 -4.54 13.65 -23.78
C ILE A 1109 -5.33 13.62 -22.45
N LEU A 1110 -5.19 14.66 -21.63
CA LEU A 1110 -5.90 14.85 -20.35
C LEU A 1110 -7.38 15.21 -20.60
#